data_AF-A0A5C3QJX7-F1
#
_entry.id   AF-A0A5C3QJX7-F1
#
_cell.length_a   1.000
_cell.length_b   1.000
_cell.length_c   1.000
_cell.angle_alpha   90.00
_cell.angle_beta   90.00
_cell.angle_gamma   90.00
#
_symmetry.space_group_name_H-M   'P 1'
#
loop_
_entity.id
_entity.type
_entity.pdbx_description
1 polymer ?
#
loop_
_entity_poly.entity_id
_entity_poly.type
_entity_poly.pdbx_seq_one_letter_code
_entity_poly.pdbx_strand_id
1 'polypeptide(L)'
;MAQLKTDLRSINTEKKATDETIKRFDELIATEHRRIAAANSEQRQEQTRRLEAAKASFEESEQRAKRLNNEADEQQDAARRVEAEGRAQEQSLRAAQDRIQNYQGMINQAQNQQRDAYAAYGTDIRGVRSRLESMRWHGTVPLGPLGLHVNLKAQEYASVIRSQLAHSLLSFAITDSRDRPQLKQVLDQFGNQGASIVIYEPDLFDYSNGEPPEQNLTVLRALEFTNEYVKRILINQNSIERLLLAKSRREVESQLKSIGGGSGWSADMMRVAVYAEGGGSSTGLTELHSRSPASGLFRGSNVADQISQYQQQLHEANEAHQAVQSVSNDLKMRYRTARQEADKLKRQAQQAWDQHRRARLERDQMIEQINNDLPADLAAYEREKQEAEDAKRSFMTQFKALQQKLGDLTEELKPIMEQSNAVNGRISDFQDLKGAAVRKVESALTKRVKAQQDKDFYAKKLPFENEQLGEMKAAYAVTEQELTSWTASAQSFAPEEVLNPQSVEKIKSAIEHTEAALKNREKKQGQSVEELTIELNKRQTELETVQRDLSAMQELNKQLRSSLFTRVTRWHDFRRHIALRCKIIFGYNLSHRGYYGKVLFKHESQELEIKVQTDDMVGTQTRDKDPRSLSGGEKSFSTICLLLSLWESIGCPLRCLDEFDVFMDAVNRRISMRMMIDSASSSDKKQYILITPQDMAGITFGSQVEVHRMKDPVRGVAGGQSTLPFTAA
;
A
#
# COMPACT_ATOMS: atom_id res chain seq x y z
N MET A 1 23.01 -117.11 12.62
CA MET A 1 23.18 -117.95 13.83
C MET A 1 24.47 -118.77 13.85
N ALA A 2 24.82 -119.57 12.82
CA ALA A 2 25.94 -120.52 12.88
C ALA A 2 27.35 -119.89 13.01
N GLN A 3 27.63 -118.77 12.34
CA GLN A 3 28.91 -118.06 12.46
C GLN A 3 29.14 -117.47 13.87
N LEU A 4 28.04 -117.13 14.58
CA LEU A 4 28.09 -116.31 15.79
C LEU A 4 28.57 -117.07 17.06
N LYS A 5 28.58 -118.40 17.06
CA LYS A 5 29.03 -119.17 18.24
C LYS A 5 30.56 -119.28 18.34
N THR A 6 31.28 -119.14 17.23
CA THR A 6 32.72 -119.35 17.16
C THR A 6 33.49 -118.11 17.63
N ASP A 7 33.08 -116.92 17.20
CA ASP A 7 33.75 -115.65 17.53
C ASP A 7 33.58 -115.26 19.01
N LEU A 8 32.47 -115.70 19.61
CA LEU A 8 32.09 -115.45 21.00
C LEU A 8 33.18 -115.87 22.00
N ARG A 9 33.88 -116.99 21.79
CA ARG A 9 34.89 -117.45 22.78
C ARG A 9 36.16 -116.60 22.82
N SER A 10 36.51 -115.92 21.72
CA SER A 10 37.74 -115.14 21.61
C SER A 10 37.70 -113.84 22.43
N ILE A 11 36.50 -113.26 22.58
CA ILE A 11 36.35 -111.87 23.00
C ILE A 11 36.18 -111.72 24.53
N ASN A 12 35.82 -112.80 25.25
CA ASN A 12 35.67 -112.74 26.72
C ASN A 12 37.01 -112.50 27.44
N THR A 13 38.09 -112.95 26.84
CA THR A 13 39.47 -112.83 27.35
C THR A 13 39.99 -111.40 27.26
N GLU A 14 39.65 -110.66 26.21
CA GLU A 14 40.10 -109.27 26.00
C GLU A 14 39.29 -108.26 26.86
N LYS A 15 38.01 -108.54 27.11
CA LYS A 15 37.12 -107.75 27.98
C LYS A 15 37.64 -107.61 29.42
N LYS A 16 38.12 -108.70 30.03
CA LYS A 16 38.52 -108.68 31.46
C LYS A 16 39.65 -107.69 31.75
N ALA A 17 40.57 -107.49 30.80
CA ALA A 17 41.68 -106.56 30.91
C ALA A 17 41.26 -105.08 30.79
N THR A 18 40.14 -104.80 30.11
CA THR A 18 39.62 -103.44 29.89
C THR A 18 38.70 -102.96 31.02
N ASP A 19 38.07 -103.90 31.72
CA ASP A 19 37.20 -103.64 32.88
C ASP A 19 37.96 -103.01 34.05
N GLU A 20 39.23 -103.39 34.26
CA GLU A 20 40.09 -102.87 35.33
C GLU A 20 40.60 -101.44 35.06
N THR A 21 40.81 -101.06 33.80
CA THR A 21 41.27 -99.72 33.41
C THR A 21 40.20 -98.64 33.58
N ILE A 22 38.94 -98.95 33.27
CA ILE A 22 37.80 -98.02 33.39
C ILE A 22 37.47 -97.74 34.86
N LYS A 23 37.56 -98.75 35.72
CA LYS A 23 37.33 -98.59 37.16
C LYS A 23 38.25 -97.55 37.79
N ARG A 24 39.49 -97.43 37.30
CA ARG A 24 40.48 -96.44 37.72
C ARG A 24 40.10 -95.00 37.32
N PHE A 25 39.57 -94.80 36.11
CA PHE A 25 39.16 -93.48 35.62
C PHE A 25 37.83 -93.01 36.24
N ASP A 26 36.91 -93.91 36.54
CA ASP A 26 35.68 -93.60 37.29
C ASP A 26 35.95 -93.06 38.69
N GLU A 27 36.96 -93.60 39.38
CA GLU A 27 37.37 -93.12 40.70
C GLU A 27 37.98 -91.71 40.65
N LEU A 28 38.72 -91.38 39.58
CA LEU A 28 39.34 -90.07 39.34
C LEU A 28 38.33 -88.98 38.96
N ILE A 29 37.34 -89.29 38.12
CA ILE A 29 36.27 -88.36 37.71
C ILE A 29 35.31 -88.10 38.88
N ALA A 30 34.98 -89.12 39.67
CA ALA A 30 34.14 -88.97 40.86
C ALA A 30 34.81 -88.14 41.96
N THR A 31 36.14 -88.14 42.05
CA THR A 31 36.88 -87.28 42.98
C THR A 31 36.87 -85.82 42.54
N GLU A 32 37.03 -85.55 41.24
CA GLU A 32 37.03 -84.16 40.73
C GLU A 32 35.63 -83.53 40.71
N HIS A 33 34.57 -84.31 40.42
CA HIS A 33 33.19 -83.86 40.58
C HIS A 33 32.83 -83.55 42.04
N ARG A 34 33.32 -84.32 43.00
CA ARG A 34 33.14 -84.01 44.43
C ARG A 34 33.94 -82.77 44.86
N ARG A 35 35.10 -82.54 44.25
CA ARG A 35 35.93 -81.35 44.51
C ARG A 35 35.28 -80.07 44.00
N ILE A 36 34.62 -80.10 42.83
CA ILE A 36 33.96 -78.92 42.23
C ILE A 36 32.60 -78.63 42.88
N ALA A 37 31.83 -79.66 43.25
CA ALA A 37 30.54 -79.47 43.94
C ALA A 37 30.71 -78.91 45.38
N ALA A 38 31.85 -79.15 46.03
CA ALA A 38 32.15 -78.64 47.37
C ALA A 38 32.78 -77.23 47.38
N ALA A 39 33.22 -76.70 46.23
CA ALA A 39 34.10 -75.52 46.21
C ALA A 39 33.43 -74.17 45.92
N ASN A 40 32.16 -74.08 45.46
CA ASN A 40 31.52 -72.75 45.28
C ASN A 40 29.98 -72.74 45.05
N SER A 41 29.19 -73.46 45.86
CA SER A 41 27.71 -73.46 45.70
C SER A 41 27.03 -72.17 46.20
N GLU A 42 27.49 -71.61 47.34
CA GLU A 42 26.92 -70.38 47.92
C GLU A 42 27.22 -69.13 47.08
N GLN A 43 28.45 -68.99 46.57
CA GLN A 43 28.86 -67.81 45.80
C GLN A 43 28.06 -67.68 44.49
N ARG A 44 27.76 -68.81 43.82
CA ARG A 44 26.97 -68.84 42.58
C ARG A 44 25.47 -68.63 42.82
N GLN A 45 24.92 -69.13 43.94
CA GLN A 45 23.54 -68.82 44.34
C GLN A 45 23.36 -67.33 44.69
N GLU A 46 24.32 -66.74 45.41
CA GLU A 46 24.31 -65.31 45.74
C GLU A 46 24.46 -64.42 44.48
N GLN A 47 25.34 -64.78 43.54
CA GLN A 47 25.46 -64.07 42.24
C GLN A 47 24.17 -64.15 41.41
N THR A 48 23.49 -65.30 41.39
CA THR A 48 22.20 -65.47 40.69
C THR A 48 21.11 -64.62 41.33
N ARG A 49 21.03 -64.60 42.68
CA ARG A 49 20.07 -63.79 43.42
C ARG A 49 20.28 -62.28 43.22
N ARG A 50 21.54 -61.84 43.17
CA ARG A 50 21.89 -60.43 42.86
C ARG A 50 21.52 -60.04 41.43
N LEU A 51 21.71 -60.94 40.46
CA LEU A 51 21.29 -60.71 39.08
C LEU A 51 19.76 -60.60 38.97
N GLU A 52 19.00 -61.45 39.66
CA GLU A 52 17.53 -61.38 39.71
C GLU A 52 17.05 -60.08 40.35
N ALA A 53 17.67 -59.65 41.46
CA ALA A 53 17.38 -58.36 42.09
C ALA A 53 17.70 -57.16 41.17
N ALA A 54 18.82 -57.19 40.44
CA ALA A 54 19.19 -56.15 39.48
C ALA A 54 18.25 -56.11 38.27
N LYS A 55 17.78 -57.26 37.77
CA LYS A 55 16.75 -57.34 36.72
C LYS A 55 15.41 -56.77 37.19
N ALA A 56 14.97 -57.13 38.40
CA ALA A 56 13.73 -56.60 38.98
C ALA A 56 13.79 -55.07 39.15
N SER A 57 14.90 -54.54 39.66
CA SER A 57 15.13 -53.08 39.79
C SER A 57 15.14 -52.35 38.43
N PHE A 58 15.72 -52.96 37.40
CA PHE A 58 15.70 -52.44 36.03
C PHE A 58 14.26 -52.36 35.46
N GLU A 59 13.47 -53.42 35.61
CA GLU A 59 12.09 -53.46 35.14
C GLU A 59 11.18 -52.48 35.92
N GLU A 60 11.34 -52.40 37.24
CA GLU A 60 10.57 -51.48 38.09
C GLU A 60 10.85 -50.01 37.74
N SER A 61 12.13 -49.65 37.60
CA SER A 61 12.54 -48.30 37.21
C SER A 61 12.10 -47.94 35.79
N GLU A 62 12.09 -48.89 34.85
CA GLU A 62 11.57 -48.68 33.50
C GLU A 62 10.07 -48.39 33.50
N GLN A 63 9.30 -49.20 34.23
CA GLN A 63 7.85 -49.01 34.35
C GLN A 63 7.52 -47.68 35.03
N ARG A 64 8.27 -47.30 36.07
CA ARG A 64 8.09 -46.03 36.77
C ARG A 64 8.40 -44.83 35.86
N ALA A 65 9.49 -44.88 35.10
CA ALA A 65 9.87 -43.82 34.16
C ALA A 65 8.85 -43.66 33.04
N LYS A 66 8.37 -44.77 32.46
CA LYS A 66 7.31 -44.77 31.44
C LYS A 66 5.99 -44.19 31.97
N ARG A 67 5.55 -44.59 33.17
CA ARG A 67 4.33 -44.05 33.80
C ARG A 67 4.40 -42.54 33.99
N LEU A 68 5.45 -42.05 34.65
CA LEU A 68 5.62 -40.61 34.91
C LEU A 68 5.77 -39.78 33.62
N ASN A 69 6.40 -40.35 32.58
CA ASN A 69 6.50 -39.68 31.29
C ASN A 69 5.12 -39.54 30.62
N ASN A 70 4.32 -40.61 30.62
CA ASN A 70 2.95 -40.58 30.09
C ASN A 70 2.07 -39.59 30.86
N GLU A 71 2.14 -39.59 32.19
CA GLU A 71 1.41 -38.63 33.04
C GLU A 71 1.84 -37.18 32.75
N ALA A 72 3.14 -36.94 32.52
CA ALA A 72 3.65 -35.62 32.16
C ALA A 72 3.14 -35.16 30.79
N ASP A 73 3.13 -36.05 29.79
CA ASP A 73 2.63 -35.76 28.44
C ASP A 73 1.11 -35.49 28.46
N GLU A 74 0.33 -36.28 29.21
CA GLU A 74 -1.11 -36.08 29.39
C GLU A 74 -1.42 -34.72 30.03
N GLN A 75 -0.69 -34.33 31.09
CA GLN A 75 -0.87 -33.04 31.74
C GLN A 75 -0.40 -31.88 30.86
N GLN A 76 0.64 -32.08 30.06
CA GLN A 76 1.10 -31.07 29.11
C GLN A 76 0.08 -30.84 27.98
N ASP A 77 -0.57 -31.89 27.49
CA ASP A 77 -1.66 -31.78 26.52
C ASP A 77 -2.92 -31.16 27.14
N ALA A 78 -3.25 -31.47 28.40
CA ALA A 78 -4.31 -30.78 29.13
C ALA A 78 -4.04 -29.26 29.24
N ALA A 79 -2.80 -28.86 29.57
CA ALA A 79 -2.41 -27.46 29.63
C ALA A 79 -2.54 -26.76 28.25
N ARG A 80 -2.16 -27.43 27.16
CA ARG A 80 -2.30 -26.91 25.79
C ARG A 80 -3.76 -26.68 25.39
N ARG A 81 -4.68 -27.58 25.78
CA ARG A 81 -6.12 -27.42 25.53
C ARG A 81 -6.68 -26.18 26.21
N VAL A 82 -6.35 -25.98 27.49
CA VAL A 82 -6.77 -24.79 28.25
C VAL A 82 -6.15 -23.51 27.67
N GLU A 83 -4.92 -23.56 27.15
CA GLU A 83 -4.30 -22.41 26.45
C GLU A 83 -5.06 -22.03 25.19
N ALA A 84 -5.47 -23.03 24.37
CA ALA A 84 -6.24 -22.79 23.16
C ALA A 84 -7.61 -22.16 23.46
N GLU A 85 -8.32 -22.68 24.48
CA GLU A 85 -9.57 -22.09 24.98
C GLU A 85 -9.36 -20.66 25.47
N GLY A 86 -8.26 -20.41 26.20
CA GLY A 86 -7.89 -19.09 26.69
C GLY A 86 -7.66 -18.07 25.58
N ARG A 87 -6.99 -18.46 24.48
CA ARG A 87 -6.77 -17.58 23.32
C ARG A 87 -8.07 -17.22 22.60
N ALA A 88 -8.96 -18.18 22.41
CA ALA A 88 -10.28 -17.93 21.82
C ALA A 88 -11.12 -16.97 22.69
N GLN A 89 -11.05 -17.14 24.01
CA GLN A 89 -11.74 -16.27 24.95
C GLN A 89 -11.15 -14.86 24.99
N GLU A 90 -9.83 -14.70 24.82
CA GLU A 90 -9.18 -13.38 24.75
C GLU A 90 -9.62 -12.59 23.50
N GLN A 91 -9.82 -13.26 22.36
CA GLN A 91 -10.40 -12.62 21.18
C GLN A 91 -11.84 -12.15 21.44
N SER A 92 -12.64 -12.98 22.11
CA SER A 92 -14.01 -12.64 22.50
C SER A 92 -14.05 -11.45 23.47
N LEU A 93 -13.06 -11.34 24.37
CA LEU A 93 -12.93 -10.23 25.30
C LEU A 93 -12.64 -8.91 24.56
N ARG A 94 -11.70 -8.92 23.61
CA ARG A 94 -11.40 -7.75 22.77
C ARG A 94 -12.63 -7.30 21.97
N ALA A 95 -13.34 -8.25 21.35
CA ALA A 95 -14.56 -7.95 20.60
C ALA A 95 -15.66 -7.34 21.49
N ALA A 96 -15.82 -7.82 22.72
CA ALA A 96 -16.76 -7.23 23.68
C ALA A 96 -16.35 -5.81 24.10
N GLN A 97 -15.04 -5.58 24.30
CA GLN A 97 -14.50 -4.25 24.63
C GLN A 97 -14.69 -3.25 23.48
N ASP A 98 -14.48 -3.66 22.24
CA ASP A 98 -14.71 -2.83 21.06
C ASP A 98 -16.19 -2.44 20.91
N ARG A 99 -17.12 -3.37 21.19
CA ARG A 99 -18.56 -3.08 21.21
C ARG A 99 -18.92 -2.01 22.24
N ILE A 100 -18.36 -2.10 23.45
CA ILE A 100 -18.55 -1.09 24.51
C ILE A 100 -18.08 0.28 24.02
N GLN A 101 -16.87 0.37 23.47
CA GLN A 101 -16.33 1.63 22.94
C GLN A 101 -17.19 2.21 21.81
N ASN A 102 -17.72 1.35 20.93
CA ASN A 102 -18.59 1.77 19.85
C ASN A 102 -19.90 2.36 20.35
N TYR A 103 -20.59 1.70 21.28
CA TYR A 103 -21.84 2.23 21.85
C TYR A 103 -21.61 3.51 22.66
N GLN A 104 -20.51 3.61 23.42
CA GLN A 104 -20.12 4.87 24.09
C GLN A 104 -19.92 6.00 23.08
N GLY A 105 -19.26 5.73 21.95
CA GLY A 105 -19.10 6.69 20.86
C GLY A 105 -20.43 7.14 20.26
N MET A 106 -21.35 6.20 19.99
CA MET A 106 -22.69 6.50 19.46
C MET A 106 -23.53 7.34 20.43
N ILE A 107 -23.48 7.05 21.73
CA ILE A 107 -24.17 7.83 22.77
C ILE A 107 -23.64 9.26 22.81
N ASN A 108 -22.31 9.45 22.85
CA ASN A 108 -21.70 10.77 22.87
C ASN A 108 -22.08 11.59 21.62
N GLN A 109 -22.11 10.95 20.45
CA GLN A 109 -22.51 11.61 19.22
C GLN A 109 -23.99 12.00 19.22
N ALA A 110 -24.88 11.10 19.66
CA ALA A 110 -26.31 11.37 19.77
C ALA A 110 -26.60 12.49 20.79
N GLN A 111 -25.88 12.52 21.92
CA GLN A 111 -25.97 13.60 22.91
C GLN A 111 -25.50 14.95 22.36
N ASN A 112 -24.43 14.96 21.55
CA ASN A 112 -23.96 16.18 20.88
C ASN A 112 -24.98 16.67 19.84
N GLN A 113 -25.61 15.76 19.09
CA GLN A 113 -26.69 16.08 18.15
C GLN A 113 -27.95 16.62 18.86
N GLN A 114 -28.27 16.12 20.06
CA GLN A 114 -29.38 16.64 20.86
C GLN A 114 -29.12 18.07 21.35
N ARG A 115 -27.87 18.40 21.69
CA ARG A 115 -27.49 19.73 22.19
C ARG A 115 -27.39 20.78 21.10
N ASP A 116 -27.00 20.37 19.89
CA ASP A 116 -26.86 21.29 18.77
C ASP A 116 -27.47 20.73 17.48
N ALA A 117 -28.61 21.29 17.07
CA ALA A 117 -29.27 20.98 15.80
C ALA A 117 -28.37 21.21 14.57
N TYR A 118 -27.32 22.03 14.72
CA TYR A 118 -26.34 22.27 13.66
C TYR A 118 -25.19 21.25 13.61
N ALA A 119 -25.05 20.38 14.61
CA ALA A 119 -23.95 19.41 14.70
C ALA A 119 -23.91 18.41 13.53
N ALA A 120 -25.07 18.13 12.91
CA ALA A 120 -25.14 17.28 11.72
C ALA A 120 -24.49 17.93 10.47
N TYR A 121 -24.32 19.26 10.49
CA TYR A 121 -23.87 20.06 9.36
C TYR A 121 -22.41 20.49 9.44
N GLY A 122 -21.73 20.26 10.56
CA GLY A 122 -20.32 20.59 10.76
C GLY A 122 -20.00 21.03 12.18
N THR A 123 -18.76 21.49 12.38
CA THR A 123 -18.27 21.99 13.67
C THR A 123 -18.61 23.47 13.82
N ASP A 124 -19.23 23.88 14.93
CA ASP A 124 -19.58 25.28 15.24
C ASP A 124 -20.19 26.08 14.06
N ILE A 125 -21.17 25.49 13.38
CA ILE A 125 -21.88 26.13 12.27
C ILE A 125 -22.64 27.39 12.71
N ARG A 126 -23.01 27.49 13.99
CA ARG A 126 -23.59 28.73 14.56
C ARG A 126 -22.58 29.89 14.50
N GLY A 127 -21.34 29.64 14.94
CA GLY A 127 -20.24 30.58 14.84
C GLY A 127 -19.96 30.98 13.39
N VAL A 128 -19.94 30.02 12.46
CA VAL A 128 -19.82 30.28 11.02
C VAL A 128 -20.90 31.25 10.54
N ARG A 129 -22.18 30.96 10.77
CA ARG A 129 -23.28 31.82 10.29
C ARG A 129 -23.21 33.24 10.85
N SER A 130 -22.98 33.38 12.16
CA SER A 130 -22.83 34.70 12.78
C SER A 130 -21.65 35.48 12.18
N ARG A 131 -20.55 34.79 11.87
CA ARG A 131 -19.40 35.41 11.21
C ARG A 131 -19.74 35.83 9.78
N LEU A 132 -20.40 34.99 8.99
CA LEU A 132 -20.77 35.30 7.60
C LEU A 132 -21.67 36.53 7.50
N GLU A 133 -22.64 36.68 8.41
CA GLU A 133 -23.55 37.83 8.48
C GLU A 133 -22.82 39.15 8.84
N SER A 134 -21.72 39.07 9.60
CA SER A 134 -20.92 40.24 10.01
C SER A 134 -19.94 40.75 8.94
N MET A 135 -19.71 39.96 7.87
CA MET A 135 -18.70 40.25 6.85
C MET A 135 -19.31 40.92 5.62
N ARG A 136 -18.47 41.65 4.87
CA ARG A 136 -18.83 42.20 3.56
C ARG A 136 -18.42 41.23 2.46
N TRP A 137 -19.29 41.05 1.48
CA TRP A 137 -19.13 40.12 0.36
C TRP A 137 -19.23 40.90 -0.95
N HIS A 138 -18.53 40.42 -1.99
CA HIS A 138 -18.65 40.98 -3.34
C HIS A 138 -19.98 40.58 -4.00
N GLY A 139 -20.39 39.34 -3.80
CA GLY A 139 -21.70 38.81 -4.14
C GLY A 139 -22.68 38.90 -2.98
N THR A 140 -23.62 37.95 -2.92
CA THR A 140 -24.52 37.82 -1.77
C THR A 140 -23.83 37.10 -0.61
N VAL A 141 -24.37 37.26 0.60
CA VAL A 141 -23.93 36.46 1.77
C VAL A 141 -23.94 34.97 1.40
N PRO A 142 -22.87 34.21 1.70
CA PRO A 142 -22.80 32.80 1.38
C PRO A 142 -23.98 32.01 1.94
N LEU A 143 -24.61 31.23 1.07
CA LEU A 143 -25.79 30.43 1.38
C LEU A 143 -25.33 29.02 1.80
N GLY A 144 -25.42 28.70 3.09
CA GLY A 144 -25.19 27.35 3.56
C GLY A 144 -25.03 27.21 5.08
N PRO A 145 -24.81 25.97 5.58
CA PRO A 145 -24.83 24.71 4.83
C PRO A 145 -26.16 24.48 4.12
N LEU A 146 -26.15 24.05 2.86
CA LEU A 146 -27.37 23.97 2.02
C LEU A 146 -28.48 23.13 2.67
N GLY A 147 -28.11 22.06 3.36
CA GLY A 147 -29.08 21.15 3.98
C GLY A 147 -29.85 21.74 5.16
N LEU A 148 -29.53 22.95 5.65
CA LEU A 148 -30.39 23.66 6.61
C LEU A 148 -31.72 24.12 6.01
N HIS A 149 -31.76 24.25 4.68
CA HIS A 149 -32.95 24.66 3.94
C HIS A 149 -33.70 23.48 3.31
N VAL A 150 -33.39 22.26 3.75
CA VAL A 150 -33.90 21.01 3.18
C VAL A 150 -34.47 20.15 4.29
N ASN A 151 -35.74 19.77 4.18
CA ASN A 151 -36.40 18.80 5.03
C ASN A 151 -36.77 17.54 4.21
N LEU A 152 -36.85 16.39 4.87
CA LEU A 152 -37.18 15.12 4.22
C LEU A 152 -38.63 14.73 4.53
N LYS A 153 -39.46 14.54 3.50
CA LYS A 153 -40.85 14.07 3.63
C LYS A 153 -40.92 12.55 3.76
N ALA A 154 -40.16 11.84 2.92
CA ALA A 154 -40.20 10.38 2.85
C ALA A 154 -39.05 9.76 3.67
N GLN A 155 -39.28 9.55 4.98
CA GLN A 155 -38.24 9.08 5.92
C GLN A 155 -37.69 7.69 5.61
N GLU A 156 -38.45 6.85 4.90
CA GLU A 156 -37.98 5.52 4.48
C GLU A 156 -36.75 5.59 3.54
N TYR A 157 -36.51 6.72 2.86
CA TYR A 157 -35.35 6.93 1.98
C TYR A 157 -34.22 7.73 2.65
N ALA A 158 -34.31 8.02 3.95
CA ALA A 158 -33.37 8.89 4.63
C ALA A 158 -31.93 8.39 4.56
N SER A 159 -31.70 7.08 4.70
CA SER A 159 -30.35 6.52 4.69
C SER A 159 -29.66 6.70 3.33
N VAL A 160 -30.39 6.42 2.25
CA VAL A 160 -29.84 6.53 0.89
C VAL A 160 -29.65 7.98 0.47
N ILE A 161 -30.61 8.87 0.79
CA ILE A 161 -30.51 10.31 0.51
C ILE A 161 -29.37 10.93 1.31
N ARG A 162 -29.19 10.56 2.58
CA ARG A 162 -28.04 11.00 3.38
C ARG A 162 -26.73 10.60 2.74
N SER A 163 -26.57 9.32 2.41
CA SER A 163 -25.32 8.81 1.82
C SER A 163 -24.97 9.55 0.52
N GLN A 164 -25.96 9.74 -0.35
CA GLN A 164 -25.71 10.30 -1.68
C GLN A 164 -25.64 11.83 -1.71
N LEU A 165 -26.40 12.53 -0.87
CA LEU A 165 -26.45 13.99 -0.85
C LEU A 165 -25.64 14.63 0.27
N ALA A 166 -25.00 13.88 1.17
CA ALA A 166 -24.22 14.44 2.28
C ALA A 166 -23.23 15.52 1.83
N HIS A 167 -22.48 15.27 0.75
CA HIS A 167 -21.50 16.24 0.26
C HIS A 167 -22.15 17.57 -0.16
N SER A 168 -23.26 17.52 -0.90
CA SER A 168 -23.98 18.72 -1.36
C SER A 168 -24.70 19.42 -0.21
N LEU A 169 -25.32 18.67 0.71
CA LEU A 169 -26.06 19.23 1.85
C LEU A 169 -25.14 19.93 2.86
N LEU A 170 -23.88 19.49 2.98
CA LEU A 170 -22.86 20.12 3.81
C LEU A 170 -22.14 21.28 3.11
N SER A 171 -22.42 21.55 1.84
CA SER A 171 -21.75 22.59 1.06
C SER A 171 -22.31 23.99 1.34
N PHE A 172 -21.53 25.01 0.97
CA PHE A 172 -21.92 26.41 0.97
C PHE A 172 -21.90 26.94 -0.46
N ALA A 173 -22.80 27.87 -0.78
CA ALA A 173 -22.95 28.44 -2.10
C ALA A 173 -22.69 29.95 -2.10
N ILE A 174 -21.95 30.43 -3.10
CA ILE A 174 -21.62 31.86 -3.32
C ILE A 174 -21.97 32.27 -4.74
N THR A 175 -22.24 33.55 -4.95
CA THR A 175 -22.60 34.07 -6.27
C THR A 175 -21.41 34.63 -7.05
N ASP A 176 -20.31 34.96 -6.36
CA ASP A 176 -19.12 35.56 -6.96
C ASP A 176 -17.86 34.76 -6.57
N SER A 177 -16.98 34.50 -7.54
CA SER A 177 -15.78 33.71 -7.32
C SER A 177 -14.75 34.40 -6.41
N ARG A 178 -14.79 35.75 -6.32
CA ARG A 178 -13.90 36.54 -5.47
C ARG A 178 -14.12 36.31 -3.98
N ASP A 179 -15.30 35.84 -3.60
CA ASP A 179 -15.67 35.56 -2.20
C ASP A 179 -15.15 34.21 -1.71
N ARG A 180 -14.72 33.32 -2.62
CA ARG A 180 -14.26 31.95 -2.29
C ARG A 180 -13.12 31.92 -1.26
N PRO A 181 -12.04 32.71 -1.37
CA PRO A 181 -10.95 32.68 -0.39
C PRO A 181 -11.41 33.13 1.00
N GLN A 182 -12.26 34.16 1.06
CA GLN A 182 -12.78 34.71 2.31
C GLN A 182 -13.70 33.70 3.02
N LEU A 183 -14.61 33.06 2.29
CA LEU A 183 -15.47 32.00 2.84
C LEU A 183 -14.63 30.80 3.30
N LYS A 184 -13.64 30.38 2.50
CA LYS A 184 -12.75 29.27 2.86
C LYS A 184 -12.02 29.56 4.18
N GLN A 185 -11.50 30.77 4.35
CA GLN A 185 -10.84 31.18 5.60
C GLN A 185 -11.78 31.10 6.81
N VAL A 186 -13.03 31.53 6.68
CA VAL A 186 -14.02 31.42 7.77
C VAL A 186 -14.30 29.95 8.09
N LEU A 187 -14.57 29.13 7.07
CA LEU A 187 -14.83 27.70 7.28
C LEU A 187 -13.66 26.99 7.97
N ASP A 188 -12.43 27.30 7.57
CA ASP A 188 -11.22 26.73 8.16
C ASP A 188 -11.04 27.16 9.62
N GLN A 189 -11.32 28.44 9.95
CA GLN A 189 -11.24 28.98 11.30
C GLN A 189 -12.17 28.24 12.29
N PHE A 190 -13.36 27.85 11.83
CA PHE A 190 -14.34 27.11 12.64
C PHE A 190 -14.24 25.59 12.48
N GLY A 191 -13.18 25.07 11.84
CA GLY A 191 -12.92 23.63 11.75
C GLY A 191 -13.70 22.87 10.67
N ASN A 192 -14.22 23.57 9.65
CA ASN A 192 -15.02 23.00 8.54
C ASN A 192 -14.23 22.94 7.22
N GLN A 193 -12.98 22.46 7.29
CA GLN A 193 -12.06 22.49 6.14
C GLN A 193 -12.53 21.64 4.94
N GLY A 194 -13.31 20.59 5.21
CA GLY A 194 -13.86 19.69 4.18
C GLY A 194 -15.15 20.17 3.51
N ALA A 195 -15.71 21.32 3.92
CA ALA A 195 -16.94 21.84 3.34
C ALA A 195 -16.70 22.34 1.89
N SER A 196 -17.54 21.87 0.97
CA SER A 196 -17.47 22.25 -0.44
C SER A 196 -18.03 23.66 -0.65
N ILE A 197 -17.43 24.43 -1.55
CA ILE A 197 -17.90 25.77 -1.94
C ILE A 197 -18.34 25.75 -3.39
N VAL A 198 -19.64 25.95 -3.59
CA VAL A 198 -20.32 25.98 -4.88
C VAL A 198 -20.44 27.42 -5.34
N ILE A 199 -20.06 27.70 -6.58
CA ILE A 199 -20.35 28.99 -7.19
C ILE A 199 -21.61 28.81 -8.05
N TYR A 200 -22.64 29.60 -7.81
CA TYR A 200 -23.91 29.50 -8.53
C TYR A 200 -24.35 30.87 -9.05
N GLU A 201 -25.04 30.85 -10.18
CA GLU A 201 -25.75 32.02 -10.69
C GLU A 201 -27.17 32.03 -10.10
N PRO A 202 -27.65 33.16 -9.54
CA PRO A 202 -29.02 33.28 -9.04
C PRO A 202 -30.07 33.22 -10.16
N ASP A 203 -30.36 32.03 -10.64
CA ASP A 203 -31.35 31.76 -11.67
C ASP A 203 -32.49 30.88 -11.14
N LEU A 204 -33.73 31.28 -11.42
CA LEU A 204 -34.96 30.57 -11.07
C LEU A 204 -35.56 29.90 -12.31
N PHE A 205 -34.73 29.14 -13.03
CA PHE A 205 -35.15 28.42 -14.23
C PHE A 205 -36.26 27.41 -13.97
N ASP A 206 -37.06 27.17 -15.01
CA ASP A 206 -38.08 26.13 -15.02
C ASP A 206 -37.44 24.76 -15.30
N TYR A 207 -37.66 23.83 -14.37
CA TYR A 207 -37.14 22.46 -14.43
C TYR A 207 -38.24 21.42 -14.71
N SER A 208 -39.50 21.85 -14.89
CA SER A 208 -40.67 20.97 -15.05
C SER A 208 -40.54 19.99 -16.22
N ASN A 209 -39.99 20.43 -17.35
CA ASN A 209 -39.71 19.58 -18.52
C ASN A 209 -38.71 18.44 -18.24
N GLY A 210 -37.92 18.57 -17.18
CA GLY A 210 -36.96 17.56 -16.75
C GLY A 210 -37.55 16.49 -15.84
N GLU A 211 -38.76 16.65 -15.32
CA GLU A 211 -39.34 15.72 -14.36
C GLU A 211 -40.01 14.50 -15.04
N PRO A 212 -39.86 13.30 -14.46
CA PRO A 212 -40.61 12.13 -14.89
C PRO A 212 -42.10 12.24 -14.50
N PRO A 213 -42.98 11.38 -15.04
CA PRO A 213 -44.42 11.37 -14.70
C PRO A 213 -44.69 11.38 -13.18
N GLU A 214 -45.80 11.99 -12.74
CA GLU A 214 -46.11 12.22 -11.31
C GLU A 214 -46.12 10.95 -10.44
N GLN A 215 -46.43 9.81 -11.04
CA GLN A 215 -46.43 8.49 -10.38
C GLN A 215 -45.05 8.03 -9.89
N ASN A 216 -43.97 8.60 -10.44
CA ASN A 216 -42.61 8.24 -10.07
C ASN A 216 -42.10 9.17 -8.97
N LEU A 217 -41.76 8.61 -7.81
CA LEU A 217 -41.16 9.40 -6.74
C LEU A 217 -39.72 9.78 -7.15
N THR A 218 -39.40 11.07 -7.11
CA THR A 218 -38.04 11.57 -7.33
C THR A 218 -37.44 12.08 -6.04
N VAL A 219 -36.11 12.23 -6.01
CA VAL A 219 -35.42 12.86 -4.87
C VAL A 219 -35.96 14.27 -4.63
N LEU A 220 -36.23 15.05 -5.68
CA LEU A 220 -36.84 16.37 -5.57
C LEU A 220 -38.20 16.32 -4.86
N ARG A 221 -39.06 15.35 -5.23
CA ARG A 221 -40.40 15.18 -4.65
C ARG A 221 -40.38 14.64 -3.22
N ALA A 222 -39.35 13.87 -2.87
CA ALA A 222 -39.13 13.37 -1.51
C ALA A 222 -38.63 14.47 -0.54
N LEU A 223 -38.12 15.58 -1.05
CA LEU A 223 -37.58 16.69 -0.27
C LEU A 223 -38.54 17.90 -0.20
N GLU A 224 -38.40 18.68 0.86
CA GLU A 224 -39.05 19.97 1.05
C GLU A 224 -37.99 21.05 1.19
N PHE A 225 -38.17 22.17 0.49
CA PHE A 225 -37.18 23.25 0.45
C PHE A 225 -37.77 24.53 1.03
N THR A 226 -37.06 25.15 1.98
CA THR A 226 -37.45 26.47 2.51
C THR A 226 -36.86 27.61 1.68
N ASN A 227 -35.88 27.33 0.82
CA ASN A 227 -35.20 28.31 -0.02
C ASN A 227 -35.13 27.80 -1.48
N GLU A 228 -35.73 28.57 -2.39
CA GLU A 228 -35.84 28.20 -3.80
C GLU A 228 -34.48 28.16 -4.53
N TYR A 229 -33.49 28.97 -4.14
CA TYR A 229 -32.15 28.90 -4.73
C TYR A 229 -31.41 27.61 -4.32
N VAL A 230 -31.57 27.16 -3.08
CA VAL A 230 -31.01 25.87 -2.63
C VAL A 230 -31.57 24.72 -3.47
N LYS A 231 -32.87 24.77 -3.76
CA LYS A 231 -33.52 23.80 -4.65
C LYS A 231 -32.87 23.77 -6.04
N ARG A 232 -32.63 24.94 -6.67
CA ARG A 232 -31.99 25.01 -8.01
C ARG A 232 -30.53 24.58 -7.97
N ILE A 233 -29.81 24.89 -6.89
CA ILE A 233 -28.44 24.43 -6.71
C ILE A 233 -28.41 22.89 -6.67
N LEU A 234 -29.28 22.23 -5.90
CA LEU A 234 -29.31 20.77 -5.85
C LEU A 234 -29.82 20.14 -7.16
N ILE A 235 -30.71 20.80 -7.90
CA ILE A 235 -31.09 20.38 -9.26
C ILE A 235 -29.86 20.40 -10.18
N ASN A 236 -29.13 21.52 -10.23
CA ASN A 236 -27.96 21.65 -11.09
C ASN A 236 -26.82 20.70 -10.72
N GLN A 237 -26.60 20.47 -9.42
CA GLN A 237 -25.48 19.65 -8.96
C GLN A 237 -25.76 18.15 -8.96
N ASN A 238 -26.99 17.76 -8.60
CA ASN A 238 -27.32 16.38 -8.31
C ASN A 238 -28.44 15.83 -9.21
N SER A 239 -29.05 16.65 -10.07
CA SER A 239 -30.17 16.25 -10.94
C SER A 239 -31.31 15.57 -10.18
N ILE A 240 -31.62 16.09 -8.98
CA ILE A 240 -32.61 15.52 -8.05
C ILE A 240 -34.03 15.43 -8.63
N GLU A 241 -34.33 16.23 -9.65
CA GLU A 241 -35.59 16.24 -10.40
C GLU A 241 -35.76 15.01 -11.30
N ARG A 242 -34.66 14.35 -11.69
CA ARG A 242 -34.65 13.15 -12.55
C ARG A 242 -34.30 11.86 -11.81
N LEU A 243 -33.79 11.95 -10.59
CA LEU A 243 -33.38 10.79 -9.79
C LEU A 243 -34.59 10.11 -9.16
N LEU A 244 -34.88 8.88 -9.58
CA LEU A 244 -35.98 8.09 -9.03
C LEU A 244 -35.67 7.51 -7.65
N LEU A 245 -36.71 7.32 -6.84
CA LEU A 245 -36.67 6.63 -5.55
C LEU A 245 -37.73 5.52 -5.53
N ALA A 246 -37.32 4.31 -5.15
CA ALA A 246 -38.25 3.20 -4.94
C ALA A 246 -37.78 2.27 -3.82
N LYS A 247 -38.61 1.34 -3.36
CA LYS A 247 -38.28 0.52 -2.17
C LYS A 247 -37.20 -0.51 -2.45
N SER A 248 -37.12 -1.01 -3.69
CA SER A 248 -36.16 -2.05 -4.07
C SER A 248 -35.47 -1.72 -5.40
N ARG A 249 -34.26 -2.29 -5.57
CA ARG A 249 -33.50 -2.22 -6.82
C ARG A 249 -34.32 -2.58 -8.08
N ARG A 250 -35.16 -3.61 -7.99
CA ARG A 250 -36.01 -4.08 -9.12
C ARG A 250 -37.08 -3.06 -9.51
N GLU A 251 -37.67 -2.42 -8.50
CA GLU A 251 -38.71 -1.42 -8.71
C GLU A 251 -38.14 -0.17 -9.40
N VAL A 252 -36.96 0.30 -8.97
CA VAL A 252 -36.24 1.38 -9.65
C VAL A 252 -35.94 1.02 -11.10
N GLU A 253 -35.39 -0.18 -11.34
CA GLU A 253 -35.07 -0.64 -12.70
C GLU A 253 -36.31 -0.69 -13.61
N SER A 254 -37.44 -1.19 -13.10
CA SER A 254 -38.70 -1.26 -13.83
C SER A 254 -39.22 0.13 -14.19
N GLN A 255 -39.20 1.06 -13.23
CA GLN A 255 -39.63 2.43 -13.45
C GLN A 255 -38.72 3.14 -14.48
N LEU A 256 -37.39 2.98 -14.35
CA LEU A 256 -36.43 3.55 -15.30
C LEU A 256 -36.61 3.01 -16.73
N LYS A 257 -36.89 1.71 -16.89
CA LYS A 257 -37.21 1.13 -18.21
C LYS A 257 -38.49 1.72 -18.80
N SER A 258 -39.52 1.94 -17.97
CA SER A 258 -40.80 2.49 -18.44
C SER A 258 -40.71 3.93 -18.96
N ILE A 259 -39.75 4.72 -18.45
CA ILE A 259 -39.53 6.11 -18.86
C ILE A 259 -38.45 6.26 -19.95
N GLY A 260 -37.86 5.15 -20.43
CA GLY A 260 -36.87 5.17 -21.50
C GLY A 260 -35.41 5.37 -21.04
N GLY A 261 -35.10 5.13 -19.76
CA GLY A 261 -33.75 5.23 -19.19
C GLY A 261 -33.60 6.29 -18.10
N GLY A 262 -32.45 6.30 -17.43
CA GLY A 262 -32.13 7.25 -16.36
C GLY A 262 -31.41 6.61 -15.18
N SER A 263 -31.48 7.25 -14.02
CA SER A 263 -30.88 6.73 -12.79
C SER A 263 -31.76 6.95 -11.56
N GLY A 264 -31.59 6.11 -10.56
CA GLY A 264 -32.34 6.19 -9.32
C GLY A 264 -31.67 5.42 -8.18
N TRP A 265 -32.24 5.58 -7.00
CA TRP A 265 -31.81 4.93 -5.78
C TRP A 265 -32.93 4.15 -5.14
N SER A 266 -32.55 3.14 -4.38
CA SER A 266 -33.49 2.30 -3.66
C SER A 266 -33.20 2.28 -2.17
N ALA A 267 -34.24 2.04 -1.37
CA ALA A 267 -34.16 2.07 0.09
C ALA A 267 -33.20 0.99 0.64
N ASP A 268 -32.98 -0.10 -0.08
CA ASP A 268 -32.00 -1.16 0.18
C ASP A 268 -30.55 -0.78 -0.20
N MET A 269 -30.26 0.52 -0.29
CA MET A 269 -28.93 1.08 -0.57
C MET A 269 -28.35 0.63 -1.92
N MET A 270 -29.17 0.55 -2.97
CA MET A 270 -28.68 0.31 -4.33
C MET A 270 -28.88 1.53 -5.22
N ARG A 271 -27.85 1.86 -6.02
CA ARG A 271 -27.93 2.78 -7.16
C ARG A 271 -28.19 1.97 -8.42
N VAL A 272 -29.15 2.43 -9.22
CA VAL A 272 -29.57 1.76 -10.46
C VAL A 272 -29.50 2.75 -11.61
N ALA A 273 -28.93 2.34 -12.72
CA ALA A 273 -28.96 3.09 -13.97
C ALA A 273 -29.42 2.20 -15.11
N VAL A 274 -30.27 2.73 -15.98
CA VAL A 274 -30.76 2.08 -17.19
C VAL A 274 -30.47 2.99 -18.38
N TYR A 275 -29.87 2.45 -19.43
CA TYR A 275 -29.47 3.23 -20.60
C TYR A 275 -30.52 3.10 -21.71
N ALA A 276 -30.77 4.20 -22.42
CA ALA A 276 -31.78 4.26 -23.49
C ALA A 276 -31.48 3.28 -24.65
N GLU A 277 -30.21 2.99 -24.89
CA GLU A 277 -29.74 2.04 -25.93
C GLU A 277 -29.84 0.57 -25.50
N GLY A 278 -30.32 0.31 -24.27
CA GLY A 278 -30.40 -1.02 -23.69
C GLY A 278 -29.27 -1.31 -22.70
N GLY A 279 -29.53 -2.22 -21.76
CA GLY A 279 -28.64 -2.55 -20.64
C GLY A 279 -28.87 -1.69 -19.40
N GLY A 280 -28.24 -2.07 -18.29
CA GLY A 280 -28.34 -1.37 -17.03
C GLY A 280 -27.26 -1.80 -16.06
N SER A 281 -26.94 -0.93 -15.11
CA SER A 281 -25.98 -1.20 -14.05
C SER A 281 -26.64 -1.05 -12.69
N SER A 282 -26.13 -1.79 -11.72
CA SER A 282 -26.54 -1.64 -10.32
C SER A 282 -25.35 -1.77 -9.43
N THR A 283 -25.22 -0.87 -8.46
CA THR A 283 -24.08 -0.81 -7.55
C THR A 283 -24.60 -0.63 -6.13
N GLY A 284 -24.04 -1.39 -5.20
CA GLY A 284 -24.29 -1.19 -3.78
C GLY A 284 -23.71 0.14 -3.31
N LEU A 285 -24.48 0.88 -2.53
CA LEU A 285 -24.09 2.13 -1.92
C LEU A 285 -23.62 1.86 -0.49
N THR A 286 -22.52 2.49 -0.11
CA THR A 286 -22.02 2.42 1.27
C THR A 286 -22.87 3.31 2.16
N GLU A 287 -23.32 2.77 3.29
CA GLU A 287 -23.89 3.62 4.33
C GLU A 287 -22.83 4.56 4.91
N LEU A 288 -23.28 5.76 5.30
CA LEU A 288 -22.42 6.68 6.04
C LEU A 288 -21.99 6.04 7.34
N HIS A 289 -20.68 6.04 7.61
CA HIS A 289 -20.15 5.54 8.87
C HIS A 289 -20.84 6.26 10.04
N SER A 290 -21.16 5.52 11.10
CA SER A 290 -21.90 6.06 12.24
C SER A 290 -21.23 7.30 12.83
N ARG A 291 -19.89 7.35 12.85
CA ARG A 291 -19.10 8.48 13.35
C ARG A 291 -19.10 9.73 12.44
N SER A 292 -19.66 9.65 11.22
CA SER A 292 -19.77 10.80 10.33
C SER A 292 -20.85 11.77 10.84
N PRO A 293 -20.56 13.09 10.98
CA PRO A 293 -21.56 14.09 11.36
C PRO A 293 -22.81 14.06 10.46
N ALA A 294 -22.62 13.81 9.17
CA ALA A 294 -23.71 13.73 8.17
C ALA A 294 -24.70 12.58 8.43
N SER A 295 -24.32 11.58 9.23
CA SER A 295 -25.26 10.50 9.63
C SER A 295 -26.46 11.05 10.43
N GLY A 296 -26.30 12.22 11.06
CA GLY A 296 -27.36 12.93 11.80
C GLY A 296 -28.34 13.73 10.94
N LEU A 297 -28.10 13.91 9.63
CA LEU A 297 -28.99 14.67 8.75
C LEU A 297 -30.39 14.03 8.68
N PHE A 298 -31.44 14.85 8.57
CA PHE A 298 -32.84 14.40 8.49
C PHE A 298 -33.35 13.53 9.65
N ARG A 299 -32.60 13.44 10.77
CA ARG A 299 -33.07 12.76 12.00
C ARG A 299 -33.98 13.71 12.79
N GLY A 300 -35.23 13.81 12.35
CA GLY A 300 -36.28 14.48 13.10
C GLY A 300 -36.74 13.63 14.29
N SER A 301 -36.82 14.26 15.47
CA SER A 301 -37.63 13.87 16.64
C SER A 301 -37.31 12.64 17.50
N ASN A 302 -36.38 11.73 17.17
CA ASN A 302 -36.15 10.52 18.00
C ASN A 302 -34.73 10.31 18.58
N VAL A 303 -33.98 11.39 18.80
CA VAL A 303 -32.62 11.30 19.40
C VAL A 303 -32.66 10.78 20.84
N ALA A 304 -33.69 11.14 21.61
CA ALA A 304 -33.85 10.66 22.99
C ALA A 304 -34.07 9.14 23.06
N ASP A 305 -34.95 8.60 22.22
CA ASP A 305 -35.19 7.16 22.11
C ASP A 305 -33.94 6.40 21.65
N GLN A 306 -33.17 6.98 20.72
CA GLN A 306 -31.89 6.40 20.27
C GLN A 306 -30.86 6.36 21.38
N ILE A 307 -30.73 7.43 22.18
CA ILE A 307 -29.84 7.45 23.35
C ILE A 307 -30.25 6.35 24.33
N SER A 308 -31.55 6.21 24.62
CA SER A 308 -32.05 5.15 25.50
C SER A 308 -31.74 3.74 24.97
N GLN A 309 -31.92 3.51 23.66
CA GLN A 309 -31.59 2.23 23.03
C GLN A 309 -30.09 1.93 23.09
N TYR A 310 -29.23 2.90 22.78
CA TYR A 310 -27.78 2.71 22.87
C TYR A 310 -27.30 2.53 24.31
N GLN A 311 -27.94 3.17 25.29
CA GLN A 311 -27.65 2.97 26.71
C GLN A 311 -28.02 1.55 27.16
N GLN A 312 -29.16 1.02 26.72
CA GLN A 312 -29.54 -0.36 26.96
C GLN A 312 -28.54 -1.34 26.33
N GLN A 313 -28.18 -1.14 25.05
CA GLN A 313 -27.20 -1.97 24.36
C GLN A 313 -25.80 -1.89 24.99
N LEU A 314 -25.41 -0.73 25.51
CA LEU A 314 -24.18 -0.56 26.26
C LEU A 314 -24.22 -1.33 27.58
N HIS A 315 -25.36 -1.35 28.27
CA HIS A 315 -25.53 -2.13 29.50
C HIS A 315 -25.37 -3.64 29.21
N GLU A 316 -26.09 -4.15 28.22
CA GLU A 316 -25.99 -5.55 27.78
C GLU A 316 -24.56 -5.91 27.34
N ALA A 317 -23.87 -5.02 26.61
CA ALA A 317 -22.49 -5.21 26.20
C ALA A 317 -21.51 -5.24 27.40
N ASN A 318 -21.75 -4.45 28.45
CA ASN A 318 -20.96 -4.47 29.67
C ASN A 318 -21.15 -5.77 30.46
N GLU A 319 -22.38 -6.26 30.58
CA GLU A 319 -22.67 -7.56 31.21
C GLU A 319 -21.99 -8.70 30.46
N ALA A 320 -22.10 -8.72 29.13
CA ALA A 320 -21.43 -9.69 28.29
C ALA A 320 -19.90 -9.63 28.44
N HIS A 321 -19.31 -8.43 28.49
CA HIS A 321 -17.88 -8.26 28.72
C HIS A 321 -17.46 -8.78 30.10
N GLN A 322 -18.21 -8.49 31.16
CA GLN A 322 -17.93 -9.01 32.50
C GLN A 322 -17.99 -10.53 32.55
N ALA A 323 -19.00 -11.14 31.91
CA ALA A 323 -19.11 -12.59 31.80
C ALA A 323 -17.89 -13.19 31.09
N VAL A 324 -17.52 -12.65 29.92
CA VAL A 324 -16.36 -13.11 29.14
C VAL A 324 -15.05 -12.92 29.90
N GLN A 325 -14.89 -11.80 30.61
CA GLN A 325 -13.72 -11.48 31.44
C GLN A 325 -13.55 -12.48 32.59
N SER A 326 -14.65 -12.87 33.25
CA SER A 326 -14.60 -13.86 34.34
C SER A 326 -14.11 -15.22 33.86
N VAL A 327 -14.60 -15.69 32.70
CA VAL A 327 -14.18 -16.94 32.05
C VAL A 327 -12.71 -16.86 31.61
N SER A 328 -12.28 -15.73 31.05
CA SER A 328 -10.87 -15.53 30.66
C SER A 328 -9.92 -15.62 31.88
N ASN A 329 -10.32 -15.05 33.02
CA ASN A 329 -9.53 -15.12 34.25
C ASN A 329 -9.46 -16.53 34.82
N ASP A 330 -10.58 -17.27 34.82
CA ASP A 330 -10.63 -18.67 35.23
C ASP A 330 -9.72 -19.56 34.35
N LEU A 331 -9.82 -19.43 33.02
CA LEU A 331 -8.95 -20.15 32.08
C LEU A 331 -7.46 -19.85 32.29
N LYS A 332 -7.10 -18.59 32.56
CA LYS A 332 -5.71 -18.22 32.89
C LYS A 332 -5.21 -18.90 34.17
N MET A 333 -6.06 -19.01 35.19
CA MET A 333 -5.72 -19.70 36.43
C MET A 333 -5.56 -21.21 36.19
N ARG A 334 -6.51 -21.84 35.50
CA ARG A 334 -6.45 -23.27 35.14
C ARG A 334 -5.21 -23.60 34.32
N TYR A 335 -4.85 -22.77 33.35
CA TYR A 335 -3.64 -22.93 32.54
C TYR A 335 -2.37 -22.90 33.42
N ARG A 336 -2.27 -21.94 34.34
CA ARG A 336 -1.13 -21.83 35.26
C ARG A 336 -0.99 -23.08 36.14
N THR A 337 -2.09 -23.58 36.70
CA THR A 337 -2.09 -24.77 37.54
C THR A 337 -1.71 -26.02 36.73
N ALA A 338 -2.33 -26.23 35.57
CA ALA A 338 -2.03 -27.39 34.71
C ALA A 338 -0.56 -27.38 34.24
N ARG A 339 -0.03 -26.21 33.87
CA ARG A 339 1.36 -26.06 33.46
C ARG A 339 2.34 -26.36 34.59
N GLN A 340 2.06 -25.91 35.82
CA GLN A 340 2.89 -26.20 36.98
C GLN A 340 2.96 -27.70 37.29
N GLU A 341 1.83 -28.42 37.19
CA GLU A 341 1.81 -29.86 37.44
C GLU A 341 2.51 -30.64 36.32
N ALA A 342 2.35 -30.24 35.06
CA ALA A 342 3.09 -30.80 33.92
C ALA A 342 4.62 -30.63 34.10
N ASP A 343 5.08 -29.43 34.48
CA ASP A 343 6.50 -29.15 34.72
C ASP A 343 7.08 -29.93 35.91
N LYS A 344 6.24 -30.29 36.89
CA LYS A 344 6.62 -31.12 38.04
C LYS A 344 6.73 -32.59 37.65
N LEU A 345 5.74 -33.15 36.95
CA LEU A 345 5.76 -34.52 36.47
C LEU A 345 6.91 -34.76 35.48
N LYS A 346 7.20 -33.79 34.61
CA LYS A 346 8.34 -33.86 33.69
C LYS A 346 9.68 -33.97 34.42
N ARG A 347 9.86 -33.21 35.52
CA ARG A 347 11.05 -33.32 36.38
C ARG A 347 11.14 -34.68 37.06
N GLN A 348 10.02 -35.22 37.53
CA GLN A 348 9.98 -36.57 38.14
C GLN A 348 10.26 -37.67 37.12
N ALA A 349 9.73 -37.57 35.89
CA ALA A 349 10.00 -38.48 34.79
C ALA A 349 11.49 -38.50 34.41
N GLN A 350 12.12 -37.31 34.35
CA GLN A 350 13.55 -37.20 34.09
C GLN A 350 14.40 -37.88 35.18
N GLN A 351 14.06 -37.67 36.46
CA GLN A 351 14.73 -38.35 37.57
C GLN A 351 14.53 -39.88 37.53
N ALA A 352 13.35 -40.36 37.13
CA ALA A 352 13.09 -41.79 36.99
C ALA A 352 13.86 -42.42 35.82
N TRP A 353 14.01 -41.71 34.70
CA TRP A 353 14.87 -42.15 33.59
C TRP A 353 16.35 -42.21 33.97
N ASP A 354 16.82 -41.27 34.79
CA ASP A 354 18.18 -41.32 35.33
C ASP A 354 18.39 -42.54 36.25
N GLN A 355 17.39 -42.90 37.05
CA GLN A 355 17.42 -44.12 37.88
C GLN A 355 17.42 -45.39 37.03
N HIS A 356 16.58 -45.45 36.00
CA HIS A 356 16.55 -46.58 35.06
C HIS A 356 17.89 -46.79 34.36
N ARG A 357 18.55 -45.69 33.94
CA ARG A 357 19.89 -45.75 33.35
C ARG A 357 20.93 -46.34 34.30
N ARG A 358 20.85 -46.05 35.60
CA ARG A 358 21.73 -46.63 36.63
C ARG A 358 21.46 -48.12 36.82
N ALA A 359 20.20 -48.51 36.98
CA ALA A 359 19.80 -49.92 37.12
C ALA A 359 20.21 -50.78 35.91
N ARG A 360 20.17 -50.21 34.70
CA ARG A 360 20.66 -50.87 33.47
C ARG A 360 22.14 -51.21 33.54
N LEU A 361 22.96 -50.25 33.97
CA LEU A 361 24.41 -50.44 34.10
C LEU A 361 24.75 -51.51 35.15
N GLU A 362 24.04 -51.52 36.29
CA GLU A 362 24.22 -52.53 37.34
C GLU A 362 23.85 -53.94 36.86
N ARG A 363 22.74 -54.10 36.13
CA ARG A 363 22.35 -55.38 35.50
C ARG A 363 23.43 -55.88 34.55
N ASP A 364 23.91 -55.01 33.67
CA ASP A 364 24.87 -55.39 32.62
C ASP A 364 26.24 -55.80 33.24
N GLN A 365 26.68 -55.10 34.29
CA GLN A 365 27.88 -55.48 35.06
C GLN A 365 27.75 -56.85 35.73
N MET A 366 26.58 -57.19 36.28
CA MET A 366 26.34 -58.49 36.92
C MET A 366 26.33 -59.65 35.92
N ILE A 367 25.85 -59.42 34.69
CA ILE A 367 25.85 -60.44 33.62
C ILE A 367 27.29 -60.76 33.18
N GLU A 368 28.15 -59.75 33.11
CA GLU A 368 29.55 -59.91 32.70
C GLU A 368 30.38 -60.68 33.73
N GLN A 369 30.13 -60.47 35.03
CA GLN A 369 30.83 -61.16 36.12
C GLN A 369 30.55 -62.67 36.15
N ILE A 370 29.33 -63.11 35.78
CA ILE A 370 28.93 -64.53 35.81
C ILE A 370 29.59 -65.34 34.67
N ASN A 371 29.90 -64.70 33.55
CA ASN A 371 30.41 -65.40 32.36
C ASN A 371 31.91 -65.76 32.45
N ASN A 372 32.67 -65.23 33.41
CA ASN A 372 34.12 -65.43 33.51
C ASN A 372 34.57 -66.61 34.42
N ASP A 373 33.65 -67.40 35.01
CA ASP A 373 33.92 -68.38 36.09
C ASP A 373 33.70 -69.89 35.74
N LEU A 374 34.07 -70.38 34.54
CA LEU A 374 34.07 -71.83 34.21
C LEU A 374 35.49 -72.41 33.95
N PRO A 375 35.97 -73.44 34.68
CA PRO A 375 37.32 -74.03 34.47
C PRO A 375 37.39 -75.15 33.40
N ALA A 376 38.57 -75.30 32.78
CA ALA A 376 38.86 -76.13 31.60
C ALA A 376 39.35 -77.58 31.85
N ASP A 377 39.51 -78.03 33.10
CA ASP A 377 40.16 -79.32 33.43
C ASP A 377 39.23 -80.56 33.47
N LEU A 378 37.90 -80.40 33.39
CA LEU A 378 36.98 -81.53 33.36
C LEU A 378 36.97 -82.26 32.00
N ALA A 379 37.36 -81.56 30.94
CA ALA A 379 37.30 -82.04 29.56
C ALA A 379 38.44 -83.02 29.18
N ALA A 380 39.49 -83.13 30.00
CA ALA A 380 40.62 -84.02 29.73
C ALA A 380 40.40 -85.44 30.29
N TYR A 381 39.83 -85.58 31.49
CA TYR A 381 39.58 -86.87 32.12
C TYR A 381 38.40 -87.65 31.50
N GLU A 382 37.40 -86.95 30.97
CA GLU A 382 36.28 -87.58 30.24
C GLU A 382 36.72 -88.19 28.89
N ARG A 383 37.80 -87.66 28.29
CA ARG A 383 38.28 -88.07 26.97
C ARG A 383 39.11 -89.37 27.01
N GLU A 384 39.96 -89.55 28.02
CA GLU A 384 40.73 -90.79 28.22
C GLU A 384 39.88 -91.94 28.78
N LYS A 385 38.85 -91.63 29.59
CA LYS A 385 37.82 -92.61 29.96
C LYS A 385 37.05 -93.09 28.73
N GLN A 386 36.71 -92.19 27.80
CA GLN A 386 36.03 -92.54 26.56
C GLN A 386 36.84 -93.52 25.70
N GLU A 387 38.16 -93.36 25.56
CA GLU A 387 38.98 -94.30 24.78
C GLU A 387 39.09 -95.70 25.41
N ALA A 388 39.19 -95.80 26.74
CA ALA A 388 39.16 -97.08 27.45
C ALA A 388 37.77 -97.74 27.43
N GLU A 389 36.70 -96.94 27.57
CA GLU A 389 35.31 -97.37 27.38
C GLU A 389 35.00 -97.78 25.94
N ASP A 390 35.64 -97.17 24.94
CA ASP A 390 35.47 -97.49 23.52
C ASP A 390 36.22 -98.78 23.13
N ALA A 391 37.37 -99.08 23.74
CA ALA A 391 38.05 -100.37 23.59
C ALA A 391 37.30 -101.51 24.31
N LYS A 392 36.84 -101.27 25.54
CA LYS A 392 35.98 -102.24 26.28
C LYS A 392 34.65 -102.40 25.57
N ARG A 393 34.06 -101.33 25.06
CA ARG A 393 32.85 -101.40 24.21
C ARG A 393 33.18 -102.16 22.96
N SER A 394 34.30 -101.99 22.28
CA SER A 394 34.63 -102.81 21.09
C SER A 394 34.60 -104.31 21.42
N PHE A 395 35.26 -104.75 22.50
CA PHE A 395 35.27 -106.17 22.91
C PHE A 395 33.91 -106.63 23.51
N MET A 396 33.25 -105.85 24.36
CA MET A 396 31.92 -106.18 24.85
C MET A 396 30.86 -106.15 23.75
N THR A 397 31.00 -105.28 22.77
CA THR A 397 30.11 -105.19 21.61
C THR A 397 30.36 -106.35 20.67
N GLN A 398 31.56 -106.90 20.57
CA GLN A 398 31.76 -108.16 19.84
C GLN A 398 31.24 -109.37 20.68
N PHE A 399 31.62 -109.53 21.96
CA PHE A 399 31.27 -110.69 22.80
C PHE A 399 29.77 -110.77 23.13
N LYS A 400 29.21 -109.64 23.56
CA LYS A 400 27.78 -109.50 23.86
C LYS A 400 27.00 -109.53 22.56
N ALA A 401 27.40 -108.83 21.48
CA ALA A 401 26.67 -109.01 20.22
C ALA A 401 26.71 -110.43 19.69
N LEU A 402 27.70 -111.27 19.98
CA LEU A 402 27.68 -112.66 19.49
C LEU A 402 26.77 -113.59 20.31
N GLN A 403 26.68 -113.40 21.63
CA GLN A 403 25.83 -114.21 22.54
C GLN A 403 24.39 -113.70 22.63
N GLN A 404 24.25 -112.38 22.59
CA GLN A 404 23.01 -111.63 22.50
C GLN A 404 22.41 -111.82 21.08
N LYS A 405 23.19 -111.80 19.98
CA LYS A 405 22.64 -112.15 18.63
C LYS A 405 22.19 -113.62 18.47
N LEU A 406 22.20 -114.45 19.51
CA LEU A 406 21.67 -115.81 19.44
C LEU A 406 20.53 -116.08 20.42
N GLY A 407 20.66 -115.67 21.68
CA GLY A 407 19.57 -115.76 22.67
C GLY A 407 18.60 -114.60 22.52
N ASP A 408 19.13 -113.40 22.54
CA ASP A 408 18.40 -112.17 22.32
C ASP A 408 17.95 -112.06 20.84
N LEU A 409 18.55 -112.67 19.81
CA LEU A 409 17.89 -112.71 18.47
C LEU A 409 16.51 -113.41 18.49
N THR A 410 16.28 -114.28 19.47
CA THR A 410 15.06 -115.10 19.58
C THR A 410 14.08 -114.55 20.64
N GLU A 411 14.59 -113.99 21.74
CA GLU A 411 13.78 -113.30 22.76
C GLU A 411 13.69 -111.78 22.55
N GLU A 412 14.57 -111.18 21.75
CA GLU A 412 14.42 -109.84 21.17
C GLU A 412 13.49 -109.88 19.96
N LEU A 413 13.28 -110.94 19.18
CA LEU A 413 12.30 -110.88 18.08
C LEU A 413 10.86 -110.58 18.56
N LYS A 414 10.54 -110.83 19.83
CA LYS A 414 9.24 -110.55 20.48
C LYS A 414 9.06 -109.07 20.89
N PRO A 415 9.91 -108.47 21.75
CA PRO A 415 9.93 -107.04 21.98
C PRO A 415 10.54 -106.27 20.81
N ILE A 416 11.20 -106.86 19.80
CA ILE A 416 11.52 -106.24 18.49
C ILE A 416 10.30 -106.28 17.58
N MET A 417 9.31 -107.15 17.76
CA MET A 417 8.01 -107.05 17.08
C MET A 417 7.09 -106.02 17.76
N GLU A 418 7.08 -105.94 19.09
CA GLU A 418 6.38 -104.89 19.84
C GLU A 418 7.11 -103.54 19.76
N GLN A 419 8.44 -103.51 19.77
CA GLN A 419 9.24 -102.34 19.40
C GLN A 419 9.21 -102.12 17.89
N SER A 420 9.00 -103.08 17.01
CA SER A 420 8.79 -102.80 15.57
C SER A 420 7.42 -102.17 15.37
N ASN A 421 6.40 -102.56 16.13
CA ASN A 421 5.10 -101.88 16.12
C ASN A 421 5.12 -100.53 16.86
N ALA A 422 5.88 -100.38 17.94
CA ALA A 422 6.09 -99.11 18.62
C ALA A 422 7.12 -98.22 17.89
N VAL A 423 8.05 -98.78 17.14
CA VAL A 423 8.96 -98.08 16.21
C VAL A 423 8.22 -97.81 14.91
N ASN A 424 7.24 -98.60 14.47
CA ASN A 424 6.34 -98.26 13.36
C ASN A 424 5.32 -97.20 13.78
N GLY A 425 4.85 -97.23 15.04
CA GLY A 425 4.08 -96.17 15.67
C GLY A 425 4.92 -94.90 15.84
N ARG A 426 6.17 -95.00 16.34
CA ARG A 426 7.12 -93.89 16.39
C ARG A 426 7.63 -93.47 15.02
N ILE A 427 7.64 -94.33 14.02
CA ILE A 427 7.95 -94.01 12.61
C ILE A 427 6.74 -93.33 12.01
N SER A 428 5.51 -93.69 12.35
CA SER A 428 4.28 -92.98 11.96
C SER A 428 4.24 -91.62 12.64
N ASP A 429 4.43 -91.55 13.96
CA ASP A 429 4.53 -90.30 14.73
C ASP A 429 5.72 -89.47 14.26
N PHE A 430 6.85 -90.08 13.91
CA PHE A 430 8.00 -89.39 13.33
C PHE A 430 7.77 -89.05 11.86
N GLN A 431 6.95 -89.77 11.11
CA GLN A 431 6.53 -89.42 9.74
C GLN A 431 5.46 -88.33 9.78
N ASP A 432 4.67 -88.23 10.83
CA ASP A 432 3.71 -87.17 11.12
C ASP A 432 4.40 -85.94 11.71
N LEU A 433 5.40 -86.12 12.57
CA LEU A 433 6.29 -85.05 13.04
C LEU A 433 7.22 -84.59 11.94
N LYS A 434 7.77 -85.49 11.11
CA LYS A 434 8.51 -85.16 9.90
C LYS A 434 7.57 -84.56 8.88
N GLY A 435 6.32 -85.00 8.78
CA GLY A 435 5.32 -84.44 7.88
C GLY A 435 4.84 -83.06 8.35
N ALA A 436 4.76 -82.83 9.66
CA ALA A 436 4.43 -81.55 10.28
C ALA A 436 5.65 -80.62 10.30
N ALA A 437 6.85 -81.15 10.47
CA ALA A 437 8.12 -80.43 10.38
C ALA A 437 8.44 -80.12 8.92
N VAL A 438 8.20 -81.02 7.97
CA VAL A 438 8.26 -80.78 6.52
C VAL A 438 7.18 -79.80 6.15
N ARG A 439 5.93 -79.90 6.63
CA ARG A 439 4.92 -78.86 6.41
C ARG A 439 5.30 -77.52 7.04
N LYS A 440 5.93 -77.50 8.22
CA LYS A 440 6.46 -76.28 8.85
C LYS A 440 7.66 -75.72 8.10
N VAL A 441 8.56 -76.57 7.60
CA VAL A 441 9.75 -76.22 6.83
C VAL A 441 9.34 -75.80 5.43
N GLU A 442 8.37 -76.44 4.80
CA GLU A 442 7.75 -76.03 3.54
C GLU A 442 6.99 -74.72 3.73
N SER A 443 6.19 -74.57 4.80
CA SER A 443 5.58 -73.27 5.15
C SER A 443 6.67 -72.20 5.37
N ALA A 444 7.72 -72.52 6.13
CA ALA A 444 8.81 -71.60 6.41
C ALA A 444 9.65 -71.32 5.16
N LEU A 445 9.80 -72.29 4.26
CA LEU A 445 10.50 -72.19 2.98
C LEU A 445 9.64 -71.43 1.98
N THR A 446 8.32 -71.58 1.99
CA THR A 446 7.39 -70.80 1.18
C THR A 446 7.37 -69.36 1.69
N LYS A 447 7.34 -69.17 3.02
CA LYS A 447 7.52 -67.84 3.65
C LYS A 447 8.89 -67.25 3.33
N ARG A 448 9.97 -68.05 3.34
CA ARG A 448 11.32 -67.59 3.04
C ARG A 448 11.49 -67.30 1.55
N VAL A 449 10.98 -68.14 0.66
CA VAL A 449 11.00 -67.94 -0.80
C VAL A 449 10.14 -66.75 -1.15
N LYS A 450 8.97 -66.57 -0.53
CA LYS A 450 8.12 -65.39 -0.71
C LYS A 450 8.81 -64.15 -0.16
N ALA A 451 9.39 -64.19 1.04
CA ALA A 451 10.17 -63.08 1.60
C ALA A 451 11.45 -62.79 0.79
N GLN A 452 12.07 -63.79 0.17
CA GLN A 452 13.24 -63.65 -0.69
C GLN A 452 12.83 -63.06 -2.05
N GLN A 453 11.72 -63.53 -2.64
CA GLN A 453 11.11 -62.95 -3.83
C GLN A 453 10.66 -61.53 -3.60
N ASP A 454 10.05 -61.24 -2.44
CA ASP A 454 9.67 -59.89 -2.02
C ASP A 454 10.92 -59.04 -1.82
N LYS A 455 11.95 -59.55 -1.13
CA LYS A 455 13.24 -58.85 -0.98
C LYS A 455 13.87 -58.56 -2.34
N ASP A 456 13.91 -59.51 -3.25
CA ASP A 456 14.52 -59.35 -4.57
C ASP A 456 13.66 -58.45 -5.47
N PHE A 457 12.33 -58.54 -5.38
CA PHE A 457 11.38 -57.66 -6.05
C PHE A 457 11.55 -56.22 -5.55
N TYR A 458 11.53 -55.99 -4.23
CA TYR A 458 11.71 -54.68 -3.64
C TYR A 458 13.14 -54.17 -3.83
N ALA A 459 14.17 -55.02 -3.84
CA ALA A 459 15.54 -54.61 -4.14
C ALA A 459 15.72 -54.18 -5.59
N LYS A 460 15.00 -54.80 -6.53
CA LYS A 460 14.94 -54.35 -7.94
C LYS A 460 14.04 -53.14 -8.14
N LYS A 461 12.97 -53.02 -7.34
CA LYS A 461 12.00 -51.91 -7.41
C LYS A 461 12.53 -50.64 -6.74
N LEU A 462 13.33 -50.75 -5.68
CA LEU A 462 13.93 -49.65 -4.93
C LEU A 462 14.72 -48.66 -5.82
N PRO A 463 15.61 -49.09 -6.74
CA PRO A 463 16.31 -48.15 -7.62
C PRO A 463 15.34 -47.43 -8.57
N PHE A 464 14.32 -48.10 -9.10
CA PHE A 464 13.32 -47.48 -9.98
C PHE A 464 12.44 -46.46 -9.22
N GLU A 465 11.99 -46.80 -8.02
CA GLU A 465 11.24 -45.87 -7.16
C GLU A 465 12.12 -44.71 -6.67
N ASN A 466 13.41 -44.95 -6.40
CA ASN A 466 14.36 -43.87 -6.07
C ASN A 466 14.67 -42.97 -7.26
N GLU A 467 14.72 -43.52 -8.48
CA GLU A 467 14.87 -42.76 -9.72
C GLU A 467 13.63 -41.91 -9.96
N GLN A 468 12.42 -42.48 -9.87
CA GLN A 468 11.17 -41.71 -9.93
C GLN A 468 11.08 -40.66 -8.82
N LEU A 469 11.48 -40.98 -7.59
CA LEU A 469 11.52 -40.02 -6.50
C LEU A 469 12.54 -38.91 -6.78
N GLY A 470 13.67 -39.24 -7.42
CA GLY A 470 14.66 -38.29 -7.87
C GLY A 470 14.12 -37.34 -8.94
N GLU A 471 13.45 -37.88 -9.96
CA GLU A 471 12.75 -37.11 -10.99
C GLU A 471 11.66 -36.22 -10.40
N MET A 472 10.83 -36.74 -9.50
CA MET A 472 9.77 -35.99 -8.83
C MET A 472 10.34 -34.91 -7.90
N LYS A 473 11.46 -35.17 -7.21
CA LYS A 473 12.16 -34.16 -6.40
C LYS A 473 12.80 -33.08 -7.27
N ALA A 474 13.38 -33.44 -8.41
CA ALA A 474 13.93 -32.48 -9.36
C ALA A 474 12.81 -31.60 -9.94
N ALA A 475 11.69 -32.22 -10.35
CA ALA A 475 10.51 -31.50 -10.81
C ALA A 475 9.94 -30.59 -9.71
N TYR A 476 9.80 -31.09 -8.48
CA TYR A 476 9.35 -30.28 -7.33
C TYR A 476 10.29 -29.09 -7.08
N ALA A 477 11.61 -29.29 -7.10
CA ALA A 477 12.57 -28.21 -6.89
C ALA A 477 12.47 -27.14 -7.99
N VAL A 478 12.29 -27.55 -9.25
CA VAL A 478 12.05 -26.61 -10.36
C VAL A 478 10.74 -25.86 -10.14
N THR A 479 9.64 -26.55 -9.83
CA THR A 479 8.33 -25.92 -9.60
C THR A 479 8.32 -25.01 -8.37
N GLU A 480 9.06 -25.35 -7.31
CA GLU A 480 9.22 -24.49 -6.11
C GLU A 480 10.04 -23.23 -6.44
N GLN A 481 11.06 -23.36 -7.29
CA GLN A 481 11.85 -22.24 -7.78
C GLN A 481 11.03 -21.34 -8.73
N GLU A 482 10.20 -21.93 -9.58
CA GLU A 482 9.25 -21.20 -10.44
C GLU A 482 8.19 -20.50 -9.59
N LEU A 483 7.60 -21.18 -8.60
CA LEU A 483 6.60 -20.61 -7.69
C LEU A 483 7.18 -19.40 -6.94
N THR A 484 8.38 -19.52 -6.38
CA THR A 484 9.03 -18.42 -5.65
C THR A 484 9.34 -17.24 -6.58
N SER A 485 9.85 -17.51 -7.79
CA SER A 485 10.07 -16.49 -8.83
C SER A 485 8.78 -15.78 -9.26
N TRP A 486 7.71 -16.53 -9.54
CA TRP A 486 6.42 -15.99 -9.95
C TRP A 486 5.73 -15.24 -8.82
N THR A 487 5.84 -15.73 -7.58
CA THR A 487 5.30 -15.04 -6.39
C THR A 487 6.00 -13.72 -6.16
N ALA A 488 7.34 -13.68 -6.24
CA ALA A 488 8.10 -12.43 -6.14
C ALA A 488 7.74 -11.44 -7.25
N SER A 489 7.56 -11.94 -8.48
CA SER A 489 7.13 -11.13 -9.62
C SER A 489 5.71 -10.59 -9.42
N ALA A 490 4.76 -11.42 -8.96
CA ALA A 490 3.38 -11.00 -8.67
C ALA A 490 3.29 -9.98 -7.52
N GLN A 491 4.07 -10.18 -6.45
CA GLN A 491 4.14 -9.27 -5.30
C GLN A 491 4.65 -7.87 -5.69
N SER A 492 5.45 -7.76 -6.76
CA SER A 492 5.90 -6.44 -7.27
C SER A 492 4.75 -5.60 -7.85
N PHE A 493 3.68 -6.24 -8.32
CA PHE A 493 2.50 -5.57 -8.87
C PHE A 493 1.35 -5.43 -7.86
N ALA A 494 1.17 -6.41 -6.97
CA ALA A 494 0.11 -6.41 -5.95
C ALA A 494 0.66 -6.92 -4.60
N PRO A 495 0.70 -6.08 -3.55
CA PRO A 495 1.28 -6.46 -2.25
C PRO A 495 0.43 -7.46 -1.44
N GLU A 496 -0.87 -7.60 -1.73
CA GLU A 496 -1.75 -8.57 -1.09
C GLU A 496 -2.08 -9.75 -2.02
N GLU A 497 -2.02 -10.96 -1.48
CA GLU A 497 -2.39 -12.20 -2.18
C GLU A 497 -3.90 -12.26 -2.40
N VAL A 498 -4.33 -12.15 -3.65
CA VAL A 498 -5.74 -12.27 -4.03
C VAL A 498 -6.08 -13.74 -4.22
N LEU A 499 -6.74 -14.35 -3.24
CA LEU A 499 -7.28 -15.72 -3.36
C LEU A 499 -8.37 -15.76 -4.44
N ASN A 500 -8.06 -16.34 -5.60
CA ASN A 500 -9.03 -16.55 -6.66
C ASN A 500 -9.67 -17.96 -6.55
N PRO A 501 -10.99 -18.09 -6.30
CA PRO A 501 -11.65 -19.39 -6.11
C PRO A 501 -11.94 -20.17 -7.42
N GLN A 502 -11.37 -19.78 -8.57
CA GLN A 502 -11.63 -20.43 -9.86
C GLN A 502 -10.60 -21.51 -10.21
N SER A 503 -11.06 -22.59 -10.88
CA SER A 503 -10.18 -23.68 -11.31
C SER A 503 -9.23 -23.25 -12.43
N VAL A 504 -8.02 -23.83 -12.45
CA VAL A 504 -6.98 -23.55 -13.45
C VAL A 504 -7.48 -23.75 -14.88
N GLU A 505 -8.35 -24.74 -15.11
CA GLU A 505 -8.93 -25.02 -16.43
C GLU A 505 -9.88 -23.91 -16.90
N LYS A 506 -10.68 -23.34 -16.00
CA LYS A 506 -11.53 -22.18 -16.34
C LYS A 506 -10.69 -20.95 -16.65
N ILE A 507 -9.59 -20.75 -15.93
CA ILE A 507 -8.68 -19.63 -16.18
C ILE A 507 -7.96 -19.82 -17.52
N LYS A 508 -7.43 -21.01 -17.83
CA LYS A 508 -6.82 -21.30 -19.12
C LYS A 508 -7.79 -21.14 -20.28
N SER A 509 -9.01 -21.66 -20.15
CA SER A 509 -10.04 -21.50 -21.17
C SER A 509 -10.44 -20.02 -21.35
N ALA A 510 -10.53 -19.25 -20.27
CA ALA A 510 -10.78 -17.81 -20.34
C ALA A 510 -9.63 -17.07 -21.02
N ILE A 511 -8.37 -17.42 -20.73
CA ILE A 511 -7.18 -16.86 -21.40
C ILE A 511 -7.24 -17.15 -22.89
N GLU A 512 -7.39 -18.41 -23.30
CA GLU A 512 -7.47 -18.81 -24.72
C GLU A 512 -8.62 -18.11 -25.44
N HIS A 513 -9.79 -18.01 -24.81
CA HIS A 513 -10.95 -17.35 -25.41
C HIS A 513 -10.75 -15.83 -25.52
N THR A 514 -10.02 -15.22 -24.58
CA THR A 514 -9.68 -13.80 -24.59
C THR A 514 -8.61 -13.51 -25.62
N GLU A 515 -7.55 -14.33 -25.71
CA GLU A 515 -6.50 -14.24 -26.72
C GLU A 515 -7.06 -14.44 -28.15
N ALA A 516 -7.96 -15.41 -28.34
CA ALA A 516 -8.63 -15.60 -29.62
C ALA A 516 -9.53 -14.41 -30.00
N ALA A 517 -10.22 -13.82 -29.02
CA ALA A 517 -11.02 -12.61 -29.22
C ALA A 517 -10.13 -11.38 -29.53
N LEU A 518 -8.97 -11.27 -28.87
CA LEU A 518 -7.98 -10.22 -29.11
C LEU A 518 -7.43 -10.32 -30.53
N LYS A 519 -6.95 -11.51 -30.92
CA LYS A 519 -6.40 -11.77 -32.26
C LYS A 519 -7.42 -11.56 -33.38
N ASN A 520 -8.69 -11.87 -33.14
CA ASN A 520 -9.77 -11.57 -34.08
C ASN A 520 -10.10 -10.08 -34.16
N ARG A 521 -9.95 -9.31 -33.06
CA ARG A 521 -10.05 -7.85 -33.08
C ARG A 521 -8.89 -7.22 -33.85
N GLU A 522 -7.66 -7.66 -33.58
CA GLU A 522 -6.45 -7.20 -34.27
C GLU A 522 -6.53 -7.44 -35.78
N LYS A 523 -7.00 -8.62 -36.21
CA LYS A 523 -7.25 -8.91 -37.62
C LYS A 523 -8.30 -7.99 -38.27
N LYS A 524 -9.30 -7.53 -37.51
CA LYS A 524 -10.36 -6.65 -38.01
C LYS A 524 -9.95 -5.17 -38.04
N GLN A 525 -9.17 -4.72 -37.07
CA GLN A 525 -8.72 -3.33 -36.95
C GLN A 525 -7.37 -3.06 -37.64
N GLY A 526 -6.59 -4.10 -37.95
CA GLY A 526 -5.34 -4.01 -38.71
C GLY A 526 -4.14 -3.50 -37.91
N GLN A 527 -4.26 -3.30 -36.60
CA GLN A 527 -3.19 -2.88 -35.68
C GLN A 527 -3.30 -3.67 -34.37
N SER A 528 -2.16 -3.91 -33.71
CA SER A 528 -2.15 -4.58 -32.39
C SER A 528 -2.68 -3.67 -31.29
N VAL A 529 -3.13 -4.24 -30.17
CA VAL A 529 -3.58 -3.44 -29.01
C VAL A 529 -2.41 -2.62 -28.44
N GLU A 530 -1.18 -3.14 -28.43
CA GLU A 530 -0.01 -2.37 -28.01
C GLU A 530 0.29 -1.21 -28.97
N GLU A 531 0.22 -1.42 -30.28
CA GLU A 531 0.42 -0.37 -31.28
C GLU A 531 -0.62 0.75 -31.11
N LEU A 532 -1.89 0.38 -30.89
CA LEU A 532 -2.97 1.34 -30.63
C LEU A 532 -2.74 2.12 -29.33
N THR A 533 -2.19 1.47 -28.30
CA THR A 533 -1.89 2.09 -27.00
C THR A 533 -0.69 3.04 -27.11
N ILE A 534 0.34 2.67 -27.88
CA ILE A 534 1.49 3.53 -28.17
C ILE A 534 1.04 4.75 -28.97
N GLU A 535 0.23 4.56 -30.01
CA GLU A 535 -0.34 5.64 -30.82
C GLU A 535 -1.21 6.55 -29.92
N LEU A 536 -2.09 6.00 -29.09
CA LEU A 536 -2.93 6.76 -28.16
C LEU A 536 -2.08 7.60 -27.19
N ASN A 537 -1.08 6.99 -26.53
CA ASN A 537 -0.19 7.70 -25.61
C ASN A 537 0.59 8.81 -26.31
N LYS A 538 1.07 8.54 -27.54
CA LYS A 538 1.74 9.56 -28.35
C LYS A 538 0.81 10.73 -28.67
N ARG A 539 -0.41 10.45 -29.15
CA ARG A 539 -1.42 11.48 -29.46
C ARG A 539 -1.86 12.25 -28.22
N GLN A 540 -1.96 11.59 -27.08
CA GLN A 540 -2.31 12.22 -25.81
C GLN A 540 -1.20 13.16 -25.34
N THR A 541 0.06 12.73 -25.45
CA THR A 541 1.23 13.58 -25.16
C THR A 541 1.31 14.78 -26.11
N GLU A 542 1.05 14.57 -27.40
CA GLU A 542 0.97 15.65 -28.40
C GLU A 542 -0.16 16.64 -28.03
N LEU A 543 -1.35 16.14 -27.70
CA LEU A 543 -2.50 16.96 -27.30
C LEU A 543 -2.20 17.79 -26.05
N GLU A 544 -1.63 17.19 -25.01
CA GLU A 544 -1.25 17.91 -23.79
C GLU A 544 -0.20 18.99 -24.07
N THR A 545 0.76 18.71 -24.95
CA THR A 545 1.78 19.68 -25.35
C THR A 545 1.16 20.86 -26.08
N VAL A 546 0.30 20.60 -27.08
CA VAL A 546 -0.42 21.65 -27.80
C VAL A 546 -1.33 22.46 -26.87
N GLN A 547 -2.00 21.83 -25.90
CA GLN A 547 -2.83 22.53 -24.91
C GLN A 547 -2.01 23.44 -23.99
N ARG A 548 -0.83 22.98 -23.54
CA ARG A 548 0.11 23.79 -22.76
C ARG A 548 0.61 24.98 -23.57
N ASP A 549 1.02 24.76 -24.81
CA ASP A 549 1.50 25.80 -25.71
C ASP A 549 0.42 26.83 -26.02
N LEU A 550 -0.82 26.38 -26.30
CA LEU A 550 -1.95 27.26 -26.53
C LEU A 550 -2.24 28.15 -25.31
N SER A 551 -2.23 27.56 -24.12
CA SER A 551 -2.44 28.29 -22.87
C SER A 551 -1.34 29.34 -22.63
N ALA A 552 -0.08 28.96 -22.88
CA ALA A 552 1.05 29.88 -22.77
C ALA A 552 0.96 31.03 -23.79
N MET A 553 0.57 30.74 -25.04
CA MET A 553 0.40 31.76 -26.08
C MET A 553 -0.76 32.71 -25.79
N GLN A 554 -1.87 32.21 -25.22
CA GLN A 554 -2.99 33.05 -24.78
C GLN A 554 -2.56 34.01 -23.67
N GLU A 555 -1.81 33.53 -22.68
CA GLU A 555 -1.31 34.37 -21.60
C GLU A 555 -0.29 35.40 -22.11
N LEU A 556 0.63 34.99 -23.00
CA LEU A 556 1.55 35.92 -23.66
C LEU A 556 0.80 37.01 -24.43
N ASN A 557 -0.24 36.67 -25.18
CA ASN A 557 -1.05 37.65 -25.92
C ASN A 557 -1.71 38.65 -24.98
N LYS A 558 -2.26 38.17 -23.85
CA LYS A 558 -2.86 39.03 -22.82
C LYS A 558 -1.85 40.00 -22.23
N GLN A 559 -0.64 39.53 -21.92
CA GLN A 559 0.44 40.38 -21.40
C GLN A 559 0.91 41.41 -22.43
N LEU A 560 1.07 41.01 -23.70
CA LEU A 560 1.44 41.92 -24.78
C LEU A 560 0.38 43.00 -25.01
N ARG A 561 -0.91 42.66 -24.96
CA ARG A 561 -2.02 43.63 -25.03
C ARG A 561 -1.98 44.63 -23.88
N SER A 562 -1.79 44.15 -22.64
CA SER A 562 -1.67 45.02 -21.46
C SER A 562 -0.46 45.96 -21.54
N SER A 563 0.69 45.44 -22.00
CA SER A 563 1.91 46.21 -22.22
C SER A 563 1.71 47.28 -23.30
N LEU A 564 1.07 46.93 -24.43
CA LEU A 564 0.73 47.88 -25.48
C LEU A 564 -0.20 48.99 -24.98
N PHE A 565 -1.27 48.63 -24.26
CA PHE A 565 -2.20 49.60 -23.68
C PHE A 565 -1.51 50.58 -22.74
N THR A 566 -0.62 50.06 -21.88
CA THR A 566 0.19 50.88 -20.96
C THR A 566 1.11 51.83 -21.72
N ARG A 567 1.80 51.36 -22.78
CA ARG A 567 2.69 52.20 -23.60
C ARG A 567 1.93 53.30 -24.34
N VAL A 568 0.78 52.97 -24.93
CA VAL A 568 -0.07 53.94 -25.64
C VAL A 568 -0.59 55.01 -24.67
N THR A 569 -1.06 54.60 -23.49
CA THR A 569 -1.52 55.53 -22.44
C THR A 569 -0.38 56.44 -21.97
N ARG A 570 0.79 55.88 -21.63
CA ARG A 570 1.96 56.67 -21.25
C ARG A 570 2.42 57.63 -22.34
N TRP A 571 2.34 57.21 -23.61
CA TRP A 571 2.66 58.08 -24.74
C TRP A 571 1.66 59.24 -24.86
N HIS A 572 0.35 58.99 -24.68
CA HIS A 572 -0.65 60.06 -24.65
C HIS A 572 -0.41 61.05 -23.51
N ASP A 573 -0.13 60.56 -22.31
CA ASP A 573 0.19 61.39 -21.14
C ASP A 573 1.46 62.21 -21.38
N PHE A 574 2.52 61.56 -21.87
CA PHE A 574 3.77 62.23 -22.24
C PHE A 574 3.53 63.33 -23.28
N ARG A 575 2.82 63.03 -24.38
CA ARG A 575 2.47 64.00 -25.42
C ARG A 575 1.68 65.19 -24.84
N ARG A 576 0.70 64.93 -23.98
CA ARG A 576 -0.11 65.95 -23.31
C ARG A 576 0.73 66.84 -22.40
N HIS A 577 1.63 66.26 -21.60
CA HIS A 577 2.53 67.00 -20.72
C HIS A 577 3.49 67.90 -21.50
N ILE A 578 4.08 67.40 -22.58
CA ILE A 578 4.97 68.18 -23.47
C ILE A 578 4.20 69.36 -24.10
N ALA A 579 3.00 69.11 -24.62
CA ALA A 579 2.16 70.16 -25.20
C ALA A 579 1.76 71.22 -24.16
N LEU A 580 1.41 70.82 -22.94
CA LEU A 580 1.06 71.74 -21.86
C LEU A 580 2.26 72.57 -21.40
N ARG A 581 3.42 71.93 -21.20
CA ARG A 581 4.66 72.59 -20.79
C ARG A 581 5.10 73.63 -21.82
N CYS A 582 5.08 73.27 -23.11
CA CYS A 582 5.38 74.19 -24.20
C CYS A 582 4.42 75.39 -24.22
N LYS A 583 3.11 75.18 -24.01
CA LYS A 583 2.13 76.28 -23.94
C LYS A 583 2.45 77.28 -22.83
N ILE A 584 2.77 76.79 -21.63
CA ILE A 584 3.05 77.64 -20.45
C ILE A 584 4.35 78.44 -20.68
N ILE A 585 5.42 77.76 -21.09
CA ILE A 585 6.73 78.38 -21.29
C ILE A 585 6.70 79.38 -22.46
N PHE A 586 5.96 79.07 -23.53
CA PHE A 586 5.78 80.00 -24.63
C PHE A 586 5.12 81.31 -24.19
N GLY A 587 4.06 81.23 -23.39
CA GLY A 587 3.41 82.41 -22.81
C GLY A 587 4.35 83.22 -21.91
N TYR A 588 5.12 82.54 -21.06
CA TYR A 588 6.12 83.16 -20.19
C TYR A 588 7.25 83.86 -20.97
N ASN A 589 7.76 83.22 -22.03
CA ASN A 589 8.79 83.80 -22.87
C ASN A 589 8.28 85.05 -23.63
N LEU A 590 7.04 85.02 -24.13
CA LEU A 590 6.43 86.18 -24.78
C LEU A 590 6.20 87.36 -23.81
N SER A 591 5.86 87.09 -22.55
CA SER A 591 5.59 88.15 -21.57
C SER A 591 6.83 89.01 -21.25
N HIS A 592 8.06 88.54 -21.53
CA HIS A 592 9.28 89.34 -21.37
C HIS A 592 9.31 90.58 -22.27
N ARG A 593 8.49 90.62 -23.31
CA ARG A 593 8.34 91.76 -24.22
C ARG A 593 6.92 92.35 -24.23
N GLY A 594 6.09 91.99 -23.24
CA GLY A 594 4.69 92.42 -23.20
C GLY A 594 3.83 91.82 -24.32
N TYR A 595 4.26 90.68 -24.90
CA TYR A 595 3.47 89.96 -25.90
C TYR A 595 2.65 88.87 -25.23
N TYR A 596 1.50 88.57 -25.81
CA TYR A 596 0.61 87.51 -25.37
C TYR A 596 0.44 86.50 -26.50
N GLY A 597 0.49 85.21 -26.20
CA GLY A 597 0.33 84.21 -27.24
C GLY A 597 -0.08 82.84 -26.72
N LYS A 598 -0.59 82.03 -27.64
CA LYS A 598 -1.05 80.67 -27.39
C LYS A 598 -0.52 79.74 -28.47
N VAL A 599 -0.06 78.57 -28.03
CA VAL A 599 0.29 77.45 -28.91
C VAL A 599 -0.83 76.42 -28.88
N LEU A 600 -1.37 76.06 -30.03
CA LEU A 600 -2.45 75.09 -30.18
C LEU A 600 -1.92 73.86 -30.92
N PHE A 601 -1.72 72.78 -30.18
CA PHE A 601 -1.38 71.48 -30.73
C PHE A 601 -2.66 70.73 -31.11
N LYS A 602 -2.92 70.58 -32.42
CA LYS A 602 -4.02 69.76 -32.94
C LYS A 602 -3.46 68.40 -33.32
N HIS A 603 -3.41 67.50 -32.35
CA HIS A 603 -2.75 66.20 -32.55
C HIS A 603 -3.47 65.27 -33.53
N GLU A 604 -4.78 65.44 -33.74
CA GLU A 604 -5.56 64.64 -34.71
C GLU A 604 -5.27 65.07 -36.15
N SER A 605 -5.25 66.38 -36.43
CA SER A 605 -4.90 66.91 -37.76
C SER A 605 -3.39 67.03 -38.00
N GLN A 606 -2.57 66.71 -36.99
CA GLN A 606 -1.11 66.87 -37.01
C GLN A 606 -0.65 68.32 -37.28
N GLU A 607 -1.45 69.29 -36.83
CA GLU A 607 -1.19 70.71 -37.05
C GLU A 607 -0.73 71.42 -35.78
N LEU A 608 0.16 72.40 -35.95
CA LEU A 608 0.59 73.33 -34.92
C LEU A 608 0.16 74.73 -35.32
N GLU A 609 -0.70 75.35 -34.52
CA GLU A 609 -1.16 76.72 -34.74
C GLU A 609 -0.64 77.62 -33.62
N ILE A 610 -0.02 78.74 -34.01
CA ILE A 610 0.58 79.69 -33.08
C ILE A 610 -0.16 81.01 -33.24
N LYS A 611 -0.59 81.59 -32.13
CA LYS A 611 -1.28 82.88 -32.11
C LYS A 611 -0.52 83.83 -31.21
N VAL A 612 -0.19 85.01 -31.70
CA VAL A 612 0.57 86.04 -30.95
C VAL A 612 -0.11 87.40 -31.12
N GLN A 613 -0.13 88.17 -30.03
CA GLN A 613 -0.67 89.51 -29.92
C GLN A 613 0.35 90.40 -29.20
N THR A 614 0.60 91.60 -29.73
CA THR A 614 1.52 92.59 -29.16
C THR A 614 0.77 93.64 -28.34
N ASP A 615 1.48 94.31 -27.41
CA ASP A 615 0.90 95.26 -26.45
C ASP A 615 0.24 96.49 -27.13
N ASP A 616 0.76 96.93 -28.29
CA ASP A 616 0.20 98.02 -29.10
C ASP A 616 -1.22 97.72 -29.64
N MET A 617 -1.70 96.49 -29.49
CA MET A 617 -3.00 96.01 -29.98
C MET A 617 -3.98 95.66 -28.86
N VAL A 618 -3.68 95.99 -27.59
CA VAL A 618 -4.59 95.78 -26.46
C VAL A 618 -5.68 96.86 -26.49
N GLY A 619 -6.69 96.66 -27.34
CA GLY A 619 -7.85 97.57 -27.45
C GLY A 619 -8.65 97.49 -28.76
N THR A 620 -8.14 96.84 -29.82
CA THR A 620 -8.88 96.64 -31.08
C THR A 620 -9.45 95.22 -31.15
N GLN A 621 -10.75 95.08 -31.45
CA GLN A 621 -11.48 93.80 -31.45
C GLN A 621 -11.14 92.85 -32.63
N THR A 622 -9.93 92.92 -33.18
CA THR A 622 -9.49 92.03 -34.26
C THR A 622 -8.66 90.89 -33.67
N ARG A 623 -9.39 89.83 -33.30
CA ARG A 623 -8.92 88.58 -32.67
C ARG A 623 -7.84 87.88 -33.50
N ASP A 624 -6.76 87.47 -32.83
CA ASP A 624 -5.77 86.45 -33.23
C ASP A 624 -5.27 86.49 -34.68
N LYS A 625 -4.15 87.18 -34.93
CA LYS A 625 -3.46 87.13 -36.23
C LYS A 625 -2.53 85.90 -36.36
N ASP A 626 -2.54 85.26 -37.54
CA ASP A 626 -1.60 84.19 -37.94
C ASP A 626 -0.16 84.78 -37.96
N PRO A 627 0.92 84.06 -37.54
CA PRO A 627 2.29 84.58 -37.45
C PRO A 627 2.84 85.08 -38.79
N ARG A 628 2.16 84.76 -39.90
CA ARG A 628 2.43 85.27 -41.26
C ARG A 628 2.13 86.75 -41.43
N SER A 629 1.39 87.37 -40.51
CA SER A 629 0.96 88.77 -40.58
C SER A 629 1.67 89.71 -39.58
N LEU A 630 2.71 89.20 -38.91
CA LEU A 630 3.57 89.94 -37.97
C LEU A 630 4.74 90.64 -38.70
N SER A 631 5.31 91.68 -38.08
CA SER A 631 6.55 92.31 -38.55
C SER A 631 7.71 91.29 -38.57
N GLY A 632 8.70 91.46 -39.47
CA GLY A 632 9.85 90.54 -39.59
C GLY A 632 10.58 90.30 -38.25
N GLY A 633 10.72 91.33 -37.43
CA GLY A 633 11.32 91.23 -36.09
C GLY A 633 10.44 90.48 -35.08
N GLU A 634 9.12 90.69 -35.11
CA GLU A 634 8.16 90.05 -34.20
C GLU A 634 7.95 88.56 -34.53
N LYS A 635 7.95 88.23 -35.82
CA LYS A 635 7.91 86.84 -36.30
C LYS A 635 9.15 86.08 -35.85
N SER A 636 10.33 86.70 -35.97
CA SER A 636 11.59 86.10 -35.54
C SER A 636 11.63 85.91 -34.02
N PHE A 637 11.22 86.93 -33.25
CA PHE A 637 11.10 86.84 -31.78
C PHE A 637 10.14 85.73 -31.33
N SER A 638 8.94 85.65 -31.94
CA SER A 638 7.94 84.62 -31.63
C SER A 638 8.44 83.21 -31.96
N THR A 639 9.24 83.08 -33.01
CA THR A 639 9.86 81.81 -33.41
C THR A 639 10.92 81.38 -32.39
N ILE A 640 11.74 82.30 -31.88
CA ILE A 640 12.71 82.01 -30.81
C ILE A 640 12.00 81.62 -29.52
N CYS A 641 10.92 82.31 -29.14
CA CYS A 641 10.12 81.95 -27.97
C CYS A 641 9.52 80.54 -28.09
N LEU A 642 9.06 80.17 -29.29
CA LEU A 642 8.59 78.81 -29.58
C LEU A 642 9.73 77.80 -29.46
N LEU A 643 10.89 78.06 -30.07
CA LEU A 643 12.06 77.18 -30.02
C LEU A 643 12.51 76.93 -28.58
N LEU A 644 12.64 77.99 -27.77
CA LEU A 644 12.98 77.89 -26.35
C LEU A 644 11.94 77.04 -25.58
N SER A 645 10.65 77.25 -25.83
CA SER A 645 9.58 76.49 -25.17
C SER A 645 9.56 75.00 -25.54
N LEU A 646 9.84 74.68 -26.80
CA LEU A 646 9.95 73.31 -27.29
C LEU A 646 11.22 72.66 -26.73
N TRP A 647 12.33 73.36 -26.77
CA TRP A 647 13.60 72.91 -26.23
C TRP A 647 13.49 72.62 -24.74
N GLU A 648 12.94 73.50 -23.91
CA GLU A 648 12.80 73.20 -22.49
C GLU A 648 11.87 72.00 -22.22
N SER A 649 10.88 71.79 -23.10
CA SER A 649 9.99 70.63 -23.03
C SER A 649 10.66 69.33 -23.53
N ILE A 650 11.61 69.40 -24.46
CA ILE A 650 12.27 68.24 -25.09
C ILE A 650 13.66 68.00 -24.46
N GLY A 651 13.88 66.77 -24.02
CA GLY A 651 15.17 66.32 -23.49
C GLY A 651 16.22 66.12 -24.58
N CYS A 652 16.86 67.19 -25.05
CA CYS A 652 18.01 67.12 -25.96
C CYS A 652 19.27 67.72 -25.28
N PRO A 653 20.38 66.94 -25.17
CA PRO A 653 21.61 67.37 -24.49
C PRO A 653 22.43 68.40 -25.28
N LEU A 654 22.28 68.42 -26.62
CA LEU A 654 22.95 69.35 -27.51
C LEU A 654 21.91 70.15 -28.30
N ARG A 655 22.04 71.48 -28.34
CA ARG A 655 21.11 72.38 -29.04
C ARG A 655 21.90 73.32 -29.93
N CYS A 656 21.59 73.31 -31.23
CA CYS A 656 22.27 74.15 -32.21
C CYS A 656 21.26 75.06 -32.91
N LEU A 657 21.57 76.34 -33.07
CA LEU A 657 20.85 77.27 -33.94
C LEU A 657 21.82 78.00 -34.84
N ASP A 658 21.41 78.15 -36.09
CA ASP A 658 22.12 78.92 -37.09
C ASP A 658 21.24 80.07 -37.58
N GLU A 659 21.85 81.20 -37.92
CA GLU A 659 21.23 82.40 -38.49
C GLU A 659 19.98 82.91 -37.74
N PHE A 660 19.92 82.70 -36.42
CA PHE A 660 18.69 82.89 -35.64
C PHE A 660 18.24 84.36 -35.51
N ASP A 661 19.12 85.33 -35.83
CA ASP A 661 18.92 86.76 -35.60
C ASP A 661 18.95 87.62 -36.88
N VAL A 662 19.07 87.02 -38.07
CA VAL A 662 19.24 87.74 -39.36
C VAL A 662 18.11 88.72 -39.66
N PHE A 663 16.88 88.41 -39.28
CA PHE A 663 15.68 89.22 -39.55
C PHE A 663 15.19 90.02 -38.34
N MET A 664 16.02 90.14 -37.30
CA MET A 664 15.67 90.82 -36.06
C MET A 664 16.21 92.24 -36.02
N ASP A 665 15.41 93.18 -35.52
CA ASP A 665 15.91 94.51 -35.16
C ASP A 665 16.81 94.46 -33.91
N ALA A 666 17.57 95.53 -33.66
CA ALA A 666 18.53 95.60 -32.57
C ALA A 666 17.91 95.39 -31.16
N VAL A 667 16.64 95.76 -30.96
CA VAL A 667 15.96 95.63 -29.67
C VAL A 667 15.49 94.19 -29.45
N ASN A 668 14.86 93.58 -30.46
CA ASN A 668 14.42 92.19 -30.46
C ASN A 668 15.60 91.22 -30.34
N ARG A 669 16.70 91.51 -31.06
CA ARG A 669 17.98 90.80 -30.98
C ARG A 669 18.51 90.75 -29.55
N ARG A 670 18.62 91.91 -28.88
CA ARG A 670 19.16 91.99 -27.52
C ARG A 670 18.35 91.20 -26.50
N ILE A 671 17.01 91.25 -26.58
CA ILE A 671 16.13 90.51 -25.66
C ILE A 671 16.22 89.00 -25.92
N SER A 672 16.17 88.57 -27.19
CA SER A 672 16.24 87.14 -27.53
C SER A 672 17.58 86.51 -27.16
N MET A 673 18.68 87.24 -27.38
CA MET A 673 20.02 86.82 -26.96
C MET A 673 20.11 86.61 -25.45
N ARG A 674 19.57 87.54 -24.66
CA ARG A 674 19.52 87.41 -23.20
C ARG A 674 18.69 86.19 -22.78
N MET A 675 17.49 86.03 -23.35
CA MET A 675 16.63 84.87 -23.05
C MET A 675 17.30 83.53 -23.40
N MET A 676 18.04 83.45 -24.51
CA MET A 676 18.79 82.25 -24.89
C MET A 676 19.94 81.95 -23.92
N ILE A 677 20.70 82.97 -23.50
CA ILE A 677 21.77 82.83 -22.51
C ILE A 677 21.20 82.41 -21.16
N ASP A 678 20.15 83.06 -20.68
CA ASP A 678 19.51 82.74 -19.40
C ASP A 678 18.93 81.32 -19.40
N SER A 679 18.31 80.90 -20.51
CA SER A 679 17.82 79.53 -20.70
C SER A 679 18.95 78.50 -20.78
N ALA A 680 20.12 78.87 -21.32
CA ALA A 680 21.29 78.01 -21.37
C ALA A 680 21.93 77.86 -19.98
N SER A 681 22.14 78.95 -19.26
CA SER A 681 22.70 78.96 -17.89
C SER A 681 21.79 78.27 -16.87
N SER A 682 20.46 78.35 -17.05
CA SER A 682 19.50 77.67 -16.16
C SER A 682 19.34 76.17 -16.48
N SER A 683 19.86 75.70 -17.62
CA SER A 683 19.73 74.30 -18.05
C SER A 683 20.92 73.46 -17.60
N ASP A 684 20.73 72.62 -16.58
CA ASP A 684 21.76 71.65 -16.17
C ASP A 684 22.03 70.60 -17.27
N LYS A 685 23.32 70.28 -17.50
CA LYS A 685 23.82 69.26 -18.46
C LYS A 685 23.36 69.44 -19.91
N LYS A 686 23.24 70.68 -20.41
CA LYS A 686 22.92 70.95 -21.83
C LYS A 686 23.94 71.90 -22.46
N GLN A 687 24.35 71.60 -23.69
CA GLN A 687 25.25 72.44 -24.46
C GLN A 687 24.50 73.18 -25.57
N TYR A 688 24.74 74.48 -25.69
CA TYR A 688 24.15 75.34 -26.73
C TYR A 688 25.24 75.81 -27.69
N ILE A 689 24.98 75.69 -28.98
CA ILE A 689 25.83 76.19 -30.07
C ILE A 689 24.98 77.17 -30.88
N LEU A 690 25.32 78.45 -30.84
CA LEU A 690 24.60 79.51 -31.55
C LEU A 690 25.53 80.12 -32.59
N ILE A 691 25.10 80.11 -33.84
CA ILE A 691 25.82 80.67 -34.98
C ILE A 691 25.03 81.88 -35.48
N THR A 692 25.74 83.01 -35.63
CA THR A 692 25.17 84.30 -36.09
C THR A 692 26.13 84.94 -37.10
N PRO A 693 25.63 85.49 -38.22
CA PRO A 693 26.42 86.30 -39.12
C PRO A 693 26.53 87.77 -38.67
N GLN A 694 25.75 88.20 -37.67
CA GLN A 694 25.72 89.57 -37.16
C GLN A 694 26.70 89.76 -35.97
N ASP A 695 27.19 91.00 -35.81
CA ASP A 695 28.13 91.38 -34.76
C ASP A 695 27.53 91.28 -33.34
N MET A 696 28.37 90.97 -32.37
CA MET A 696 28.02 90.77 -30.95
C MET A 696 28.37 91.96 -30.06
N ALA A 697 28.69 93.11 -30.66
CA ALA A 697 28.97 94.35 -29.95
C ALA A 697 27.77 94.80 -29.09
N GLY A 698 27.98 94.91 -27.77
CA GLY A 698 26.97 95.41 -26.82
C GLY A 698 26.19 94.35 -26.03
N ILE A 699 26.61 93.08 -26.07
CA ILE A 699 26.06 91.99 -25.24
C ILE A 699 27.11 91.57 -24.20
N THR A 700 26.72 91.51 -22.92
CA THR A 700 27.55 91.04 -21.82
C THR A 700 27.39 89.53 -21.66
N PHE A 701 28.49 88.77 -21.82
CA PHE A 701 28.51 87.33 -21.65
C PHE A 701 29.00 86.96 -20.23
N GLY A 702 28.39 85.94 -19.62
CA GLY A 702 28.86 85.36 -18.34
C GLY A 702 30.03 84.39 -18.55
N SER A 703 30.65 83.92 -17.45
CA SER A 703 31.80 83.00 -17.49
C SER A 703 31.51 81.61 -18.07
N GLN A 704 30.24 81.30 -18.34
CA GLN A 704 29.76 80.03 -18.90
C GLN A 704 29.56 80.08 -20.43
N VAL A 705 29.88 81.20 -21.08
CA VAL A 705 29.69 81.40 -22.53
C VAL A 705 31.04 81.67 -23.18
N GLU A 706 31.38 80.87 -24.19
CA GLU A 706 32.57 81.05 -25.02
C GLU A 706 32.17 81.57 -26.42
N VAL A 707 32.85 82.62 -26.89
CA VAL A 707 32.55 83.26 -28.19
C VAL A 707 33.71 83.03 -29.15
N HIS A 708 33.46 82.25 -30.20
CA HIS A 708 34.41 82.04 -31.29
C HIS A 708 34.06 82.93 -32.48
N ARG A 709 34.87 83.96 -32.75
CA ARG A 709 34.70 84.84 -33.92
C ARG A 709 35.50 84.30 -35.11
N MET A 710 34.81 84.01 -36.21
CA MET A 710 35.46 83.69 -37.49
C MET A 710 36.02 84.94 -38.15
N LYS A 711 37.09 84.79 -38.95
CA LYS A 711 37.61 85.87 -39.80
C LYS A 711 36.59 86.20 -40.89
N ASP A 712 36.53 87.48 -41.28
CA ASP A 712 35.62 87.95 -42.32
C ASP A 712 35.85 87.20 -43.65
N PRO A 713 34.78 86.82 -44.39
CA PRO A 713 34.90 86.02 -45.61
C PRO A 713 35.55 86.82 -46.75
N VAL A 714 36.56 86.24 -47.40
CA VAL A 714 37.24 86.83 -48.57
C VAL A 714 36.54 86.37 -49.85
N ARG A 715 35.87 87.28 -50.58
CA ARG A 715 35.16 86.94 -51.83
C ARG A 715 36.16 86.68 -52.97
N GLY A 716 36.08 85.51 -53.62
CA GLY A 716 36.74 85.25 -54.92
C GLY A 716 37.66 84.03 -55.03
N VAL A 717 37.79 83.17 -54.01
CA VAL A 717 38.62 81.94 -54.10
C VAL A 717 37.74 80.69 -53.96
N ALA A 718 37.75 79.83 -54.97
CA ALA A 718 37.11 78.51 -54.92
C ALA A 718 37.80 77.66 -53.85
N GLY A 719 37.11 77.40 -52.73
CA GLY A 719 37.63 76.69 -51.54
C GLY A 719 37.70 77.51 -50.25
N GLY A 720 37.17 78.74 -50.22
CA GLY A 720 37.23 79.65 -49.06
C GLY A 720 36.28 79.32 -47.89
N GLN A 721 36.38 78.13 -47.29
CA GLN A 721 35.88 77.91 -45.92
C GLN A 721 37.03 78.10 -44.93
N SER A 722 36.93 79.11 -44.07
CA SER A 722 37.82 79.27 -42.93
C SER A 722 37.41 78.27 -41.84
N THR A 723 38.34 77.42 -41.39
CA THR A 723 38.11 76.50 -40.27
C THR A 723 38.52 77.17 -38.96
N LEU A 724 37.76 76.91 -37.89
CA LEU A 724 38.15 77.30 -36.54
C LEU A 724 39.34 76.43 -36.08
N PRO A 725 40.41 77.00 -35.51
CA PRO A 725 41.51 76.23 -34.97
C PRO A 725 41.07 75.61 -33.64
N PHE A 726 40.51 74.40 -33.67
CA PHE A 726 40.27 73.64 -32.44
C PHE A 726 41.58 72.99 -31.99
N THR A 727 42.24 73.55 -30.98
CA THR A 727 43.22 72.79 -30.20
C THR A 727 42.45 71.91 -29.23
N ALA A 728 42.63 70.58 -29.32
CA ALA A 728 42.08 69.64 -28.34
C ALA A 728 42.58 70.03 -26.95
N ALA A 729 41.65 70.29 -26.03
CA ALA A 729 41.91 70.44 -24.60
C ALA A 729 41.76 69.10 -23.90
#